data_AF-A0A8J7DNR1-F1
#
_entry.id   AF-A0A8J7DNR1-F1
#
_cell.length_a   1.000
_cell.length_b   1.000
_cell.length_c   1.000
_cell.angle_alpha   90.00
_cell.angle_beta   90.00
_cell.angle_gamma   90.00
#
_symmetry.space_group_name_H-M   'P 1'
#
loop_
_entity.id
_entity.type
_entity.pdbx_description
1 polymer ?
#
loop_
_entity_poly.entity_id
_entity_poly.type
_entity_poly.pdbx_seq_one_letter_code
_entity_poly.pdbx_strand_id
1 'polypeptide(L)'
;MRTIRDIQRQYWLARRRPMCGRLLVRSRPRPLWIRLVMLVLIGGTTTLAGMLIWSGVSWIVDPYRPNWLVQTFPSWFTSDYRPIQTLAEMAAELSQSGLMLGEPVVWQSQSDAVESTADLIFPVLQASSDSGGDPTLVELRIYRPQGRTSADQVRQFQLTIDPVPVQPPQLSVVAAPLANTALSVAASNQKAPFSRLSLFPNPLGDADWILLSGSQTRGKLEIAYGQLLHYSPRSAQFNQLLTWTSPAGKVPIYQALDGNGPPELLVEQTVGLEPQLQAYRLNPGQPPIIERVSLSERVIDQPPGSLYDKGLLLARSGLWSPALQIMRTAKERLGSDWKPAAEAQIGLIAAHAEVARDQSQRTWSRLDQQVLANLLDGRWTEALNLLEANPGTYDSLRDLLKADANRLQPRFRAFDQAYPNVAEAQIWAALMIVAQADDDQGKAWLAQRTADPAIRDRFQKILTRAAGLPILSAAPRFSHLMGSARPAQATDTWLTPAGQPAVLKAGQTWYDVAVTGLYASQWQSPATAALPTEAKSLWATLGLADQPQLWLITPDHPTQPLNLTVSGYRRLVGELRLLATGPALAETANSAQPPIAITPGSLQRIETLPGAPLSQLLAANEPWRTVLYGRLVELLGESAIAPAAQIQTYPLDMTGDGQPEMLLSLDSRDFPEAFPTPTSQPRTLIFTLSGNLLYDDLTQPQTVIGFSQPLPTSPAALLLQQEAGYSLYPLPSEH
;
A
#
# COMPACT_ATOMS: atom_id res chain seq x y z
N MET A 1 -76.12 -39.15 -37.26
CA MET A 1 -75.60 -40.53 -37.33
C MET A 1 -75.62 -41.08 -35.90
N ARG A 2 -76.24 -42.23 -35.59
CA ARG A 2 -75.75 -43.63 -35.72
C ARG A 2 -74.43 -43.86 -34.95
N THR A 3 -74.21 -44.89 -34.12
CA THR A 3 -75.00 -46.07 -33.61
C THR A 3 -74.16 -46.78 -32.51
N ILE A 4 -74.60 -47.63 -31.56
CA ILE A 4 -75.86 -47.93 -30.81
C ILE A 4 -75.59 -49.14 -29.85
N ARG A 5 -76.47 -49.48 -28.87
CA ARG A 5 -76.45 -50.66 -27.93
C ARG A 5 -75.51 -50.57 -26.69
N ASP A 6 -75.68 -51.30 -25.57
CA ASP A 6 -76.81 -52.04 -24.91
C ASP A 6 -76.37 -52.29 -23.42
N ILE A 7 -77.11 -52.70 -22.37
CA ILE A 7 -78.55 -52.86 -21.97
C ILE A 7 -78.84 -54.23 -21.29
N GLN A 8 -79.39 -54.18 -20.05
CA GLN A 8 -79.94 -55.29 -19.20
C GLN A 8 -78.95 -56.32 -18.59
N ARG A 9 -79.07 -56.86 -17.35
CA ARG A 9 -80.12 -57.21 -16.34
C ARG A 9 -80.53 -58.69 -16.33
N GLN A 10 -80.30 -59.38 -15.20
CA GLN A 10 -81.12 -60.44 -14.56
C GLN A 10 -80.65 -60.55 -13.08
N TYR A 11 -81.49 -60.37 -12.04
CA TYR A 11 -82.57 -61.22 -11.50
C TYR A 11 -82.11 -62.48 -10.74
N TRP A 12 -82.37 -62.52 -9.42
CA TRP A 12 -83.36 -63.44 -8.82
C TRP A 12 -83.74 -63.05 -7.38
N LEU A 13 -84.83 -63.63 -6.84
CA LEU A 13 -85.45 -63.30 -5.54
C LEU A 13 -85.72 -64.56 -4.70
N ALA A 14 -85.48 -64.51 -3.38
CA ALA A 14 -85.91 -65.56 -2.45
C ALA A 14 -86.55 -64.98 -1.18
N ARG A 15 -87.71 -65.53 -0.79
CA ARG A 15 -88.55 -65.07 0.35
C ARG A 15 -88.17 -65.77 1.65
N ARG A 16 -88.41 -65.12 2.80
CA ARG A 16 -89.50 -65.50 3.76
C ARG A 16 -89.67 -64.46 4.88
N ARG A 17 -90.85 -64.47 5.52
CA ARG A 17 -91.21 -63.69 6.73
C ARG A 17 -91.19 -64.61 7.98
N PRO A 18 -91.90 -64.36 9.11
CA PRO A 18 -91.24 -63.99 10.36
C PRO A 18 -91.53 -64.95 11.53
N MET A 19 -90.86 -64.78 12.67
CA MET A 19 -91.38 -65.21 13.98
C MET A 19 -90.94 -64.27 15.11
N CYS A 20 -91.83 -64.08 16.10
CA CYS A 20 -91.52 -63.41 17.35
C CYS A 20 -90.84 -64.39 18.32
N GLY A 21 -89.77 -63.94 18.99
CA GLY A 21 -89.12 -64.68 20.07
C GLY A 21 -88.76 -63.76 21.23
N ARG A 22 -89.61 -63.67 22.26
CA ARG A 22 -89.27 -62.99 23.51
C ARG A 22 -88.28 -63.86 24.31
N LEU A 23 -86.98 -63.59 24.19
CA LEU A 23 -85.95 -64.20 25.02
C LEU A 23 -85.48 -63.23 26.12
N LEU A 24 -85.94 -63.48 27.35
CA LEU A 24 -85.47 -62.79 28.56
C LEU A 24 -84.04 -63.24 28.92
N VAL A 25 -83.04 -62.66 28.26
CA VAL A 25 -81.63 -62.95 28.57
C VAL A 25 -81.20 -62.16 29.81
N ARG A 26 -81.10 -62.87 30.93
CA ARG A 26 -80.61 -62.40 32.23
C ARG A 26 -79.23 -61.75 32.09
N SER A 27 -79.12 -60.47 32.40
CA SER A 27 -77.91 -59.67 32.20
C SER A 27 -76.77 -60.08 33.15
N ARG A 28 -75.78 -60.83 32.65
CA ARG A 28 -74.45 -60.89 33.26
C ARG A 28 -73.75 -59.54 33.06
N PRO A 29 -73.02 -59.00 34.05
CA PRO A 29 -72.28 -57.75 33.88
C PRO A 29 -71.20 -57.93 32.80
N ARG A 30 -71.17 -57.02 31.81
CA ARG A 30 -70.08 -56.98 30.84
C ARG A 30 -68.79 -56.51 31.55
N PRO A 31 -67.65 -57.18 31.36
CA PRO A 31 -66.43 -56.88 32.11
C PRO A 31 -65.88 -55.49 31.74
N LEU A 32 -65.28 -54.83 32.74
CA LEU A 32 -64.91 -53.40 32.68
C LEU A 32 -64.00 -53.06 31.48
N TRP A 33 -63.13 -53.99 31.09
CA TRP A 33 -62.17 -53.79 30.00
C TRP A 33 -62.81 -53.48 28.64
N ILE A 34 -64.04 -53.95 28.38
CA ILE A 34 -64.74 -53.65 27.11
C ILE A 34 -65.12 -52.17 27.02
N ARG A 35 -65.44 -51.51 28.15
CA ARG A 35 -65.66 -50.06 28.19
C ARG A 35 -64.34 -49.30 28.00
N LEU A 36 -63.26 -49.78 28.60
CA LEU A 36 -61.91 -49.21 28.45
C LEU A 36 -61.42 -49.28 27.00
N VAL A 37 -61.59 -50.42 26.31
CA VAL A 37 -61.24 -50.59 24.88
C VAL A 37 -62.04 -49.64 23.98
N MET A 38 -63.35 -49.45 24.23
CA MET A 38 -64.13 -48.44 23.48
C MET A 38 -63.65 -47.01 23.75
N LEU A 39 -63.29 -46.67 24.99
CA LEU A 39 -62.76 -45.35 25.35
C LEU A 39 -61.41 -45.07 24.67
N VAL A 40 -60.54 -46.08 24.60
CA VAL A 40 -59.25 -46.01 23.88
C VAL A 40 -59.45 -45.93 22.37
N LEU A 41 -60.38 -46.67 21.76
CA LEU A 41 -60.67 -46.53 20.32
C LEU A 41 -61.23 -45.14 19.99
N ILE A 42 -62.16 -44.61 20.79
CA ILE A 42 -62.78 -43.30 20.53
C ILE A 42 -61.78 -42.15 20.79
N GLY A 43 -60.93 -42.24 21.82
CA GLY A 43 -59.85 -41.27 22.07
C GLY A 43 -58.69 -41.36 21.06
N GLY A 44 -58.40 -42.57 20.56
CA GLY A 44 -57.39 -42.80 19.53
C GLY A 44 -57.80 -42.24 18.17
N THR A 45 -59.09 -42.34 17.78
CA THR A 45 -59.56 -41.78 16.51
C THR A 45 -59.64 -40.25 16.52
N THR A 46 -60.00 -39.61 17.63
CA THR A 46 -60.00 -38.14 17.73
C THR A 46 -58.60 -37.53 17.74
N THR A 47 -57.63 -38.19 18.40
CA THR A 47 -56.22 -37.76 18.36
C THR A 47 -55.59 -37.95 16.98
N LEU A 48 -55.85 -39.08 16.30
CA LEU A 48 -55.41 -39.27 14.90
C LEU A 48 -56.06 -38.28 13.93
N ALA A 49 -57.36 -38.01 14.06
CA ALA A 49 -58.03 -36.98 13.24
C ALA A 49 -57.47 -35.58 13.52
N GLY A 50 -57.22 -35.24 14.78
CA GLY A 50 -56.57 -33.98 15.17
C GLY A 50 -55.16 -33.84 14.59
N MET A 51 -54.34 -34.90 14.65
CA MET A 51 -53.02 -34.92 14.02
C MET A 51 -53.07 -34.81 12.49
N LEU A 52 -54.01 -35.49 11.82
CA LEU A 52 -54.18 -35.40 10.36
C LEU A 52 -54.66 -34.02 9.92
N ILE A 53 -55.58 -33.40 10.66
CA ILE A 53 -56.04 -32.03 10.37
C ILE A 53 -54.93 -31.02 10.66
N TRP A 54 -54.20 -31.15 11.77
CA TRP A 54 -53.06 -30.27 12.07
C TRP A 54 -51.93 -30.42 11.06
N SER A 55 -51.63 -31.65 10.63
CA SER A 55 -50.69 -31.91 9.54
C SER A 55 -51.18 -31.25 8.24
N GLY A 56 -52.42 -31.49 7.83
CA GLY A 56 -53.01 -30.87 6.63
C GLY A 56 -52.98 -29.33 6.66
N VAL A 57 -53.29 -28.71 7.81
CA VAL A 57 -53.16 -27.26 7.99
C VAL A 57 -51.70 -26.82 7.88
N SER A 58 -50.76 -27.50 8.55
CA SER A 58 -49.33 -27.17 8.44
C SER A 58 -48.78 -27.34 7.02
N TRP A 59 -49.30 -28.30 6.24
CA TRP A 59 -48.92 -28.52 4.84
C TRP A 59 -49.54 -27.49 3.88
N ILE A 60 -50.67 -26.87 4.25
CA ILE A 60 -51.27 -25.75 3.50
C ILE A 60 -50.58 -24.43 3.84
N VAL A 61 -50.17 -24.25 5.11
CA VAL A 61 -49.53 -23.01 5.61
C VAL A 61 -48.05 -22.95 5.24
N ASP A 62 -47.33 -24.08 5.29
CA ASP A 62 -45.90 -24.15 4.92
C ASP A 62 -45.50 -25.57 4.42
N PRO A 63 -45.78 -25.90 3.14
CA PRO A 63 -45.60 -27.26 2.59
C PRO A 63 -44.15 -27.78 2.59
N TYR A 64 -43.14 -26.96 2.88
CA TYR A 64 -41.73 -27.30 2.70
C TYR A 64 -40.93 -27.52 4.00
N ARG A 65 -41.49 -27.25 5.19
CA ARG A 65 -40.78 -27.37 6.48
C ARG A 65 -40.20 -28.74 6.89
N PRO A 66 -40.76 -29.91 6.52
CA PRO A 66 -40.27 -31.16 7.09
C PRO A 66 -39.00 -31.68 6.39
N ASN A 67 -37.81 -31.30 6.87
CA ASN A 67 -36.51 -31.72 6.30
C ASN A 67 -36.34 -33.25 6.10
N TRP A 68 -37.04 -34.08 6.90
CA TRP A 68 -37.03 -35.54 6.73
C TRP A 68 -37.61 -36.00 5.39
N LEU A 69 -38.52 -35.23 4.78
CA LEU A 69 -39.18 -35.56 3.52
C LEU A 69 -38.20 -35.38 2.35
N VAL A 70 -37.36 -34.34 2.39
CA VAL A 70 -36.24 -34.12 1.46
C VAL A 70 -35.18 -35.22 1.60
N GLN A 71 -34.86 -35.62 2.82
CA GLN A 71 -33.93 -36.74 3.09
C GLN A 71 -34.46 -38.11 2.61
N THR A 72 -35.78 -38.32 2.65
CA THR A 72 -36.39 -39.61 2.30
C THR A 72 -36.69 -39.74 0.80
N PHE A 73 -37.03 -38.64 0.10
CA PHE A 73 -37.41 -38.64 -1.31
C PHE A 73 -36.65 -37.58 -2.14
N PRO A 74 -35.30 -37.56 -2.13
CA PRO A 74 -34.52 -36.50 -2.78
C PRO A 74 -34.77 -36.39 -4.30
N SER A 75 -35.13 -37.48 -4.97
CA SER A 75 -35.44 -37.50 -6.41
C SER A 75 -36.80 -36.91 -6.80
N TRP A 76 -37.65 -36.53 -5.83
CA TRP A 76 -38.94 -35.87 -6.10
C TRP A 76 -38.87 -34.35 -6.00
N PHE A 77 -37.78 -33.79 -5.48
CA PHE A 77 -37.60 -32.36 -5.24
C PHE A 77 -36.37 -31.82 -5.98
N THR A 78 -36.40 -31.89 -7.31
CA THR A 78 -35.31 -31.40 -8.20
C THR A 78 -35.41 -29.90 -8.49
N SER A 79 -35.69 -29.11 -7.46
CA SER A 79 -35.80 -27.65 -7.53
C SER A 79 -34.85 -27.04 -6.49
N ASP A 80 -34.10 -25.99 -6.88
CA ASP A 80 -33.13 -25.29 -6.05
C ASP A 80 -33.80 -24.48 -4.90
N TYR A 81 -34.40 -25.19 -3.95
CA TYR A 81 -35.09 -24.59 -2.80
C TYR A 81 -34.07 -24.06 -1.79
N ARG A 82 -33.59 -22.85 -2.06
CA ARG A 82 -32.77 -22.07 -1.13
C ARG A 82 -33.71 -21.44 -0.08
N PRO A 83 -33.62 -21.80 1.21
CA PRO A 83 -34.54 -21.31 2.23
C PRO A 83 -34.38 -19.81 2.43
N ILE A 84 -35.48 -19.17 2.84
CA ILE A 84 -35.48 -17.78 3.26
C ILE A 84 -35.10 -17.75 4.76
N GLN A 85 -34.02 -17.05 5.10
CA GLN A 85 -33.44 -16.98 6.44
C GLN A 85 -33.30 -15.51 6.90
N THR A 86 -33.26 -15.30 8.20
CA THR A 86 -32.83 -14.04 8.84
C THR A 86 -31.33 -14.08 9.17
N LEU A 87 -30.72 -12.92 9.42
CA LEU A 87 -29.29 -12.83 9.76
C LEU A 87 -28.93 -13.58 11.05
N ALA A 88 -29.85 -13.65 12.01
CA ALA A 88 -29.68 -14.43 13.23
C ALA A 88 -29.65 -15.94 12.96
N GLU A 89 -30.46 -16.42 12.02
CA GLU A 89 -30.48 -17.83 11.61
C GLU A 89 -29.23 -18.20 10.80
N MET A 90 -28.77 -17.34 9.89
CA MET A 90 -27.49 -17.53 9.17
C MET A 90 -26.29 -17.59 10.13
N ALA A 91 -26.21 -16.66 11.09
CA ALA A 91 -25.15 -16.64 12.09
C ALA A 91 -25.21 -17.89 13.00
N ALA A 92 -26.40 -18.33 13.38
CA ALA A 92 -26.59 -19.56 14.17
C ALA A 92 -26.20 -20.82 13.38
N GLU A 93 -26.49 -20.89 12.07
CA GLU A 93 -26.06 -21.97 11.17
C GLU A 93 -24.53 -22.05 11.11
N LEU A 94 -23.86 -20.93 10.79
CA LEU A 94 -22.39 -20.85 10.70
C LEU A 94 -21.70 -21.14 12.04
N SER A 95 -22.25 -20.68 13.16
CA SER A 95 -21.64 -20.90 14.48
C SER A 95 -21.50 -22.38 14.85
N GLN A 96 -22.38 -23.26 14.34
CA GLN A 96 -22.31 -24.70 14.57
C GLN A 96 -21.10 -25.38 13.91
N SER A 97 -20.51 -24.76 12.87
CA SER A 97 -19.29 -25.22 12.21
C SER A 97 -18.03 -24.46 12.65
N GLY A 98 -18.13 -23.57 13.64
CA GLY A 98 -17.01 -22.71 14.08
C GLY A 98 -16.72 -21.56 13.11
N LEU A 99 -17.68 -21.23 12.23
CA LEU A 99 -17.61 -20.11 11.30
C LEU A 99 -18.43 -18.92 11.81
N MET A 100 -18.11 -17.73 11.32
CA MET A 100 -18.84 -16.49 11.60
C MET A 100 -19.18 -15.75 10.32
N LEU A 101 -20.29 -15.03 10.34
CA LEU A 101 -20.70 -14.13 9.26
C LEU A 101 -19.98 -12.79 9.46
N GLY A 102 -19.19 -12.35 8.47
CA GLY A 102 -18.54 -11.04 8.48
C GLY A 102 -19.46 -9.93 7.95
N GLU A 103 -18.94 -8.72 7.85
CA GLU A 103 -19.73 -7.55 7.42
C GLU A 103 -20.14 -7.65 5.94
N PRO A 104 -21.42 -7.40 5.59
CA PRO A 104 -21.88 -7.48 4.22
C PRO A 104 -21.43 -6.29 3.37
N VAL A 105 -21.00 -6.61 2.16
CA VAL A 105 -20.83 -5.64 1.07
C VAL A 105 -22.10 -5.60 0.22
N VAL A 106 -22.62 -4.39 -0.02
CA VAL A 106 -23.82 -4.15 -0.83
C VAL A 106 -23.44 -4.06 -2.31
N TRP A 107 -23.84 -5.04 -3.11
CA TRP A 107 -23.61 -5.04 -4.55
C TRP A 107 -24.78 -4.38 -5.28
N GLN A 108 -24.49 -3.27 -5.96
CA GLN A 108 -25.49 -2.48 -6.72
C GLN A 108 -25.14 -2.48 -8.21
N SER A 109 -26.17 -2.62 -9.04
CA SER A 109 -26.09 -2.43 -10.50
C SER A 109 -26.69 -1.06 -10.82
N GLN A 110 -25.89 -0.14 -11.36
CA GLN A 110 -26.28 1.25 -11.64
C GLN A 110 -27.28 1.41 -12.80
N SER A 111 -27.69 0.30 -13.43
CA SER A 111 -28.76 0.27 -14.44
C SER A 111 -30.10 0.76 -13.87
N ASP A 112 -30.73 1.77 -14.50
CA ASP A 112 -32.00 2.46 -14.14
C ASP A 112 -33.29 1.59 -14.12
N ALA A 113 -33.18 0.28 -13.86
CA ALA A 113 -34.29 -0.64 -13.72
C ALA A 113 -34.98 -0.47 -12.34
N VAL A 114 -36.07 0.30 -12.33
CA VAL A 114 -37.02 0.48 -11.23
C VAL A 114 -37.34 -0.84 -10.51
N GLU A 115 -37.27 -0.84 -9.17
CA GLU A 115 -37.40 -1.99 -8.25
C GLU A 115 -36.27 -3.06 -8.28
N SER A 116 -35.07 -2.73 -8.76
CA SER A 116 -33.88 -3.57 -8.52
C SER A 116 -33.52 -3.64 -7.03
N THR A 117 -33.58 -4.84 -6.43
CA THR A 117 -33.10 -5.11 -5.07
C THR A 117 -31.61 -5.44 -5.10
N ALA A 118 -30.81 -4.71 -4.32
CA ALA A 118 -29.36 -4.94 -4.23
C ALA A 118 -29.04 -6.30 -3.60
N ASP A 119 -28.12 -7.04 -4.22
CA ASP A 119 -27.59 -8.29 -3.66
C ASP A 119 -26.58 -7.96 -2.54
N LEU A 120 -26.58 -8.74 -1.46
CA LEU A 120 -25.60 -8.62 -0.38
C LEU A 120 -24.58 -9.74 -0.47
N ILE A 121 -23.30 -9.38 -0.53
CA ILE A 121 -22.17 -10.31 -0.48
C ILE A 121 -21.70 -10.38 0.96
N PHE A 122 -21.88 -11.54 1.60
CA PHE A 122 -21.36 -11.78 2.94
C PHE A 122 -20.05 -12.60 2.86
N PRO A 123 -18.94 -12.09 3.41
CA PRO A 123 -17.79 -12.91 3.72
C PRO A 123 -18.13 -13.85 4.88
N VAL A 124 -17.70 -15.11 4.79
CA VAL A 124 -17.74 -16.06 5.91
C VAL A 124 -16.32 -16.31 6.37
N LEU A 125 -16.10 -16.12 7.67
CA LEU A 125 -14.79 -16.12 8.29
C LEU A 125 -14.66 -17.29 9.26
N GLN A 126 -13.44 -17.80 9.41
CA GLN A 126 -13.06 -18.74 10.45
C GLN A 126 -12.21 -18.01 11.48
N ALA A 127 -12.44 -18.26 12.77
CA ALA A 127 -11.61 -17.69 13.84
C ALA A 127 -10.17 -18.20 13.72
N SER A 128 -9.18 -17.31 13.92
CA SER A 128 -7.78 -17.72 13.99
C SER A 128 -7.54 -18.68 15.17
N SER A 129 -6.63 -19.63 14.98
CA SER A 129 -6.11 -20.47 16.07
C SER A 129 -5.26 -19.68 17.06
N ASP A 130 -4.71 -18.56 16.63
CA ASP A 130 -3.68 -17.82 17.33
C ASP A 130 -4.32 -16.61 18.02
N SER A 131 -4.09 -16.48 19.33
CA SER A 131 -4.76 -15.50 20.19
C SER A 131 -4.32 -14.06 19.88
N GLY A 132 -5.00 -13.45 18.91
CA GLY A 132 -4.73 -12.10 18.39
C GLY A 132 -4.60 -12.02 16.86
N GLY A 133 -4.69 -13.13 16.12
CA GLY A 133 -4.67 -13.12 14.66
C GLY A 133 -6.02 -12.82 14.01
N ASP A 134 -5.98 -12.14 12.87
CA ASP A 134 -7.15 -11.83 12.02
C ASP A 134 -7.98 -13.07 11.66
N PRO A 135 -9.33 -12.97 11.62
CA PRO A 135 -10.19 -14.06 11.19
C PRO A 135 -10.05 -14.29 9.67
N THR A 136 -9.90 -15.55 9.26
CA THR A 136 -9.56 -15.90 7.88
C THR A 136 -10.81 -16.13 7.03
N LEU A 137 -10.88 -15.50 5.85
CA LEU A 137 -11.95 -15.67 4.87
C LEU A 137 -11.91 -17.07 4.23
N VAL A 138 -13.02 -17.82 4.32
CA VAL A 138 -13.10 -19.20 3.83
C VAL A 138 -14.14 -19.42 2.71
N GLU A 139 -15.25 -18.69 2.71
CA GLU A 139 -16.26 -18.75 1.63
C GLU A 139 -16.97 -17.40 1.44
N LEU A 140 -17.53 -17.20 0.25
CA LEU A 140 -18.42 -16.08 -0.09
C LEU A 140 -19.85 -16.58 -0.25
N ARG A 141 -20.82 -15.90 0.36
CA ARG A 141 -22.26 -16.16 0.17
C ARG A 141 -22.95 -14.90 -0.36
N ILE A 142 -23.77 -15.04 -1.41
CA ILE A 142 -24.60 -13.93 -1.91
C ILE A 142 -26.05 -14.17 -1.51
N TYR A 143 -26.66 -13.14 -0.92
CA TYR A 143 -28.02 -13.14 -0.41
C TYR A 143 -28.84 -11.98 -0.98
N ARG A 144 -30.04 -12.26 -1.51
CA ARG A 144 -30.99 -11.23 -1.95
C ARG A 144 -32.00 -10.92 -0.83
N PRO A 145 -32.20 -9.65 -0.45
CA PRO A 145 -33.25 -9.29 0.50
C PRO A 145 -34.63 -9.56 -0.08
N GLN A 146 -35.55 -10.05 0.75
CA GLN A 146 -36.92 -10.42 0.38
C GLN A 146 -37.94 -9.55 1.11
N GLY A 147 -38.95 -9.07 0.37
CA GLY A 147 -40.06 -8.26 0.90
C GLY A 147 -39.84 -6.74 0.86
N ARG A 148 -40.94 -5.97 0.97
CA ARG A 148 -40.89 -4.50 1.07
C ARG A 148 -40.74 -4.07 2.52
N THR A 149 -39.64 -3.39 2.83
CA THR A 149 -39.29 -2.94 4.20
C THR A 149 -40.42 -2.13 4.85
N SER A 150 -40.97 -2.64 5.95
CA SER A 150 -41.80 -1.91 6.90
C SER A 150 -41.12 -1.92 8.27
N ALA A 151 -41.33 -0.90 9.10
CA ALA A 151 -40.54 -0.67 10.32
C ALA A 151 -40.55 -1.85 11.32
N ASP A 152 -41.64 -2.62 11.39
CA ASP A 152 -41.81 -3.73 12.32
C ASP A 152 -41.44 -5.13 11.76
N GLN A 153 -40.91 -5.22 10.53
CA GLN A 153 -40.58 -6.52 9.91
C GLN A 153 -39.07 -6.81 9.90
N VAL A 154 -38.69 -7.97 10.46
CA VAL A 154 -37.34 -8.51 10.38
C VAL A 154 -36.99 -8.77 8.91
N ARG A 155 -35.89 -8.18 8.42
CA ARG A 155 -35.44 -8.40 7.04
C ARG A 155 -35.10 -9.88 6.83
N GLN A 156 -35.76 -10.44 5.83
CA GLN A 156 -35.54 -11.80 5.35
C GLN A 156 -34.64 -11.77 4.11
N PHE A 157 -33.86 -12.82 3.94
CA PHE A 157 -32.89 -12.95 2.86
C PHE A 157 -32.97 -14.35 2.28
N GLN A 158 -32.84 -14.45 0.95
CA GLN A 158 -32.69 -15.74 0.28
C GLN A 158 -31.28 -15.85 -0.25
N LEU A 159 -30.60 -16.96 0.09
CA LEU A 159 -29.33 -17.32 -0.53
C LEU A 159 -29.55 -17.40 -2.05
N THR A 160 -28.75 -16.67 -2.84
CA THR A 160 -28.89 -16.58 -4.30
C THR A 160 -28.01 -17.59 -5.03
N ILE A 161 -26.90 -18.00 -4.42
CA ILE A 161 -25.83 -18.83 -5.00
C ILE A 161 -25.34 -19.83 -3.95
N ASP A 162 -24.82 -20.98 -4.35
CA ASP A 162 -24.09 -21.85 -3.41
C ASP A 162 -22.87 -21.13 -2.82
N PRO A 163 -22.47 -21.45 -1.57
CA PRO A 163 -21.28 -20.86 -0.96
C PRO A 163 -20.05 -21.13 -1.82
N VAL A 164 -19.36 -20.07 -2.25
CA VAL A 164 -18.19 -20.20 -3.12
C VAL A 164 -16.93 -20.26 -2.24
N PRO A 165 -16.22 -21.40 -2.21
CA PRO A 165 -15.04 -21.55 -1.37
C PRO A 165 -13.89 -20.69 -1.89
N VAL A 166 -13.34 -19.87 -1.00
CA VAL A 166 -12.24 -18.96 -1.30
C VAL A 166 -10.94 -19.77 -1.35
N GLN A 167 -10.15 -19.58 -2.41
CA GLN A 167 -8.88 -20.31 -2.60
C GLN A 167 -7.68 -19.38 -2.39
N PRO A 168 -7.15 -19.28 -1.15
CA PRO A 168 -5.97 -18.47 -0.87
C PRO A 168 -4.72 -18.98 -1.62
N PRO A 169 -3.86 -18.07 -2.10
CA PRO A 169 -2.61 -18.41 -2.82
C PRO A 169 -1.59 -19.09 -1.88
N GLN A 170 -0.51 -19.61 -2.44
CA GLN A 170 0.62 -20.11 -1.64
C GLN A 170 1.54 -18.98 -1.17
N LEU A 171 2.19 -19.16 -0.02
CA LEU A 171 3.25 -18.26 0.49
C LEU A 171 4.45 -18.13 -0.47
N SER A 172 4.64 -19.10 -1.37
CA SER A 172 5.60 -19.06 -2.48
C SER A 172 5.23 -18.02 -3.55
N VAL A 173 3.94 -17.88 -3.86
CA VAL A 173 3.42 -16.91 -4.84
C VAL A 173 3.47 -15.50 -4.27
N VAL A 174 3.05 -15.33 -3.01
CA VAL A 174 3.13 -14.05 -2.28
C VAL A 174 4.59 -13.60 -2.09
N ALA A 175 5.54 -14.53 -1.98
CA ALA A 175 6.96 -14.21 -1.90
C ALA A 175 7.65 -14.01 -3.28
N ALA A 176 6.98 -14.31 -4.40
CA ALA A 176 7.63 -14.36 -5.72
C ALA A 176 8.32 -13.04 -6.15
N PRO A 177 7.78 -11.83 -5.89
CA PRO A 177 8.49 -10.58 -6.20
C PRO A 177 9.82 -10.41 -5.45
N LEU A 178 9.98 -11.05 -4.28
CA LEU A 178 11.20 -11.00 -3.47
C LEU A 178 12.30 -11.95 -3.95
N ALA A 179 12.07 -12.77 -4.99
CA ALA A 179 12.96 -13.86 -5.38
C ALA A 179 14.41 -13.41 -5.71
N ASN A 180 14.59 -12.19 -6.21
CA ASN A 180 15.89 -11.60 -6.57
C ASN A 180 16.48 -10.68 -5.48
N THR A 181 15.95 -10.74 -4.25
CA THR A 181 16.34 -9.87 -3.13
C THR A 181 17.05 -10.67 -2.03
N ALA A 182 17.68 -9.96 -1.07
CA ALA A 182 18.20 -10.59 0.15
C ALA A 182 17.11 -11.21 1.06
N LEU A 183 15.83 -10.98 0.74
CA LEU A 183 14.65 -11.52 1.43
C LEU A 183 13.99 -12.66 0.62
N SER A 184 14.70 -13.25 -0.35
CA SER A 184 14.26 -14.42 -1.10
C SER A 184 14.08 -15.64 -0.18
N VAL A 185 13.00 -16.42 -0.36
CA VAL A 185 12.59 -17.50 0.56
C VAL A 185 12.40 -18.81 -0.21
N ALA A 186 12.80 -19.92 0.43
CA ALA A 186 12.55 -21.27 -0.09
C ALA A 186 11.06 -21.53 -0.33
N ALA A 187 10.74 -22.32 -1.37
CA ALA A 187 9.36 -22.59 -1.77
C ALA A 187 8.57 -23.26 -0.63
N SER A 188 7.54 -22.56 -0.12
CA SER A 188 6.59 -23.07 0.87
C SER A 188 5.22 -23.31 0.25
N ASN A 189 4.67 -24.50 0.49
CA ASN A 189 3.33 -24.91 0.07
C ASN A 189 2.22 -24.45 1.03
N GLN A 190 2.57 -23.74 2.12
CA GLN A 190 1.60 -23.14 3.04
C GLN A 190 0.77 -22.09 2.30
N LYS A 191 -0.51 -21.94 2.67
CA LYS A 191 -1.42 -20.95 2.07
C LYS A 191 -1.33 -19.59 2.78
N ALA A 192 -1.65 -18.53 2.05
CA ALA A 192 -1.74 -17.15 2.51
C ALA A 192 -3.24 -16.76 2.61
N PRO A 193 -3.89 -16.85 3.78
CA PRO A 193 -5.32 -16.57 3.91
C PRO A 193 -5.63 -15.11 3.61
N PHE A 194 -6.80 -14.82 3.04
CA PHE A 194 -7.33 -13.46 3.02
C PHE A 194 -8.04 -13.17 4.35
N SER A 195 -8.04 -11.93 4.82
CA SER A 195 -8.79 -11.48 6.00
C SER A 195 -9.87 -10.44 5.67
N ARG A 196 -9.76 -9.76 4.53
CA ARG A 196 -10.62 -8.62 4.16
C ARG A 196 -11.30 -8.82 2.80
N LEU A 197 -12.54 -8.33 2.71
CA LEU A 197 -13.33 -8.20 1.48
C LEU A 197 -13.77 -6.74 1.34
N SER A 198 -13.61 -6.15 0.17
CA SER A 198 -14.18 -4.84 -0.16
C SER A 198 -14.77 -4.81 -1.57
N LEU A 199 -15.55 -3.77 -1.88
CA LEU A 199 -15.76 -3.37 -3.28
C LEU A 199 -14.44 -2.88 -3.88
N PHE A 200 -14.40 -2.89 -5.20
CA PHE A 200 -13.36 -2.30 -6.03
C PHE A 200 -14.02 -1.65 -7.25
N PRO A 201 -13.80 -0.35 -7.52
CA PRO A 201 -14.47 0.35 -8.62
C PRO A 201 -14.34 -0.37 -9.97
N ASN A 202 -15.30 -0.21 -10.87
CA ASN A 202 -15.23 -0.76 -12.22
C ASN A 202 -15.29 0.35 -13.29
N PRO A 203 -14.16 0.74 -13.93
CA PRO A 203 -14.16 1.79 -14.95
C PRO A 203 -14.75 1.34 -16.31
N LEU A 204 -15.18 0.08 -16.45
CA LEU A 204 -15.77 -0.45 -17.68
C LEU A 204 -17.32 -0.54 -17.66
N GLY A 205 -18.00 -0.26 -16.54
CA GLY A 205 -19.46 -0.25 -16.51
C GLY A 205 -20.11 -0.40 -15.13
N ASP A 206 -21.44 -0.55 -15.17
CA ASP A 206 -22.46 -0.26 -14.15
C ASP A 206 -22.32 -0.92 -12.76
N ALA A 207 -21.32 -1.74 -12.48
CA ALA A 207 -21.21 -2.45 -11.21
C ALA A 207 -19.76 -2.78 -10.81
N ASP A 208 -19.47 -2.54 -9.55
CA ASP A 208 -18.16 -2.77 -8.93
C ASP A 208 -17.75 -4.24 -8.89
N TRP A 209 -16.44 -4.44 -8.86
CA TRP A 209 -15.78 -5.72 -8.64
C TRP A 209 -15.54 -5.93 -7.14
N ILE A 210 -15.03 -7.11 -6.78
CA ILE A 210 -14.80 -7.50 -5.38
C ILE A 210 -13.31 -7.75 -5.19
N LEU A 211 -12.72 -7.05 -4.23
CA LEU A 211 -11.33 -7.24 -3.82
C LEU A 211 -11.30 -8.13 -2.58
N LEU A 212 -10.70 -9.31 -2.71
CA LEU A 212 -10.26 -10.10 -1.57
C LEU A 212 -8.81 -9.73 -1.26
N SER A 213 -8.48 -9.48 0.01
CA SER A 213 -7.14 -9.09 0.42
C SER A 213 -6.73 -9.68 1.77
N GLY A 214 -5.42 -9.81 1.93
CA GLY A 214 -4.74 -10.10 3.18
C GLY A 214 -3.32 -9.57 3.10
N SER A 215 -2.60 -9.60 4.21
CA SER A 215 -1.19 -9.21 4.24
C SER A 215 -0.31 -10.23 4.96
N GLN A 216 1.00 -10.09 4.79
CA GLN A 216 1.98 -10.88 5.53
C GLN A 216 3.23 -10.04 5.79
N THR A 217 3.49 -9.77 7.07
CA THR A 217 4.72 -9.16 7.54
C THR A 217 5.91 -10.12 7.37
N ARG A 218 7.02 -9.65 6.79
CA ARG A 218 8.31 -10.36 6.74
C ARG A 218 9.45 -9.40 7.04
N GLY A 219 10.02 -9.51 8.24
CA GLY A 219 11.11 -8.64 8.71
C GLY A 219 10.62 -7.22 8.95
N LYS A 220 10.73 -6.35 7.93
CA LYS A 220 10.23 -4.97 7.91
C LYS A 220 9.28 -4.66 6.73
N LEU A 221 9.02 -5.63 5.86
CA LEU A 221 8.07 -5.45 4.76
C LEU A 221 6.72 -6.02 5.15
N GLU A 222 5.65 -5.27 4.92
CA GLU A 222 4.31 -5.83 4.82
C GLU A 222 4.00 -6.14 3.35
N ILE A 223 3.74 -7.42 3.08
CA ILE A 223 3.40 -7.88 1.73
C ILE A 223 1.88 -7.99 1.65
N ALA A 224 1.22 -7.03 1.01
CA ALA A 224 -0.19 -7.13 0.68
C ALA A 224 -0.39 -8.10 -0.50
N TYR A 225 -1.47 -8.87 -0.50
CA TYR A 225 -1.84 -9.77 -1.60
C TYR A 225 -3.34 -9.97 -1.68
N GLY A 226 -3.83 -10.39 -2.85
CA GLY A 226 -5.27 -10.49 -3.06
C GLY A 226 -5.71 -11.13 -4.36
N GLN A 227 -7.02 -11.20 -4.50
CA GLN A 227 -7.73 -11.62 -5.71
C GLN A 227 -8.79 -10.56 -6.06
N LEU A 228 -8.98 -10.34 -7.35
CA LEU A 228 -9.98 -9.42 -7.89
C LEU A 228 -11.04 -10.25 -8.64
N LEU A 229 -12.30 -10.15 -8.22
CA LEU A 229 -13.40 -11.01 -8.67
C LEU A 229 -14.52 -10.20 -9.34
N HIS A 230 -15.04 -10.71 -10.45
CA HIS A 230 -16.25 -10.22 -11.11
C HIS A 230 -17.44 -11.12 -10.76
N TYR A 231 -18.44 -10.58 -10.08
CA TYR A 231 -19.74 -11.23 -9.90
C TYR A 231 -20.59 -11.06 -11.16
N SER A 232 -21.22 -12.14 -11.63
CA SER A 232 -22.13 -12.13 -12.78
C SER A 232 -23.53 -12.60 -12.36
N PRO A 233 -24.47 -11.69 -12.06
CA PRO A 233 -25.80 -12.05 -11.55
C PRO A 233 -26.63 -12.94 -12.50
N ARG A 234 -26.40 -12.83 -13.81
CA ARG A 234 -27.10 -13.64 -14.83
C ARG A 234 -26.70 -15.11 -14.83
N SER A 235 -25.47 -15.43 -14.41
CA SER A 235 -24.95 -16.79 -14.33
C SER A 235 -24.75 -17.28 -12.89
N ALA A 236 -25.04 -16.45 -11.88
CA ALA A 236 -24.85 -16.74 -10.47
C ALA A 236 -23.43 -17.22 -10.14
N GLN A 237 -22.40 -16.56 -10.69
CA GLN A 237 -21.00 -16.99 -10.58
C GLN A 237 -20.04 -15.84 -10.32
N PHE A 238 -18.96 -16.12 -9.56
CA PHE A 238 -17.76 -15.28 -9.50
C PHE A 238 -16.74 -15.74 -10.53
N ASN A 239 -16.07 -14.79 -11.19
CA ASN A 239 -14.95 -15.02 -12.08
C ASN A 239 -13.72 -14.33 -11.50
N GLN A 240 -12.63 -15.07 -11.25
CA GLN A 240 -11.38 -14.46 -10.80
C GLN A 240 -10.70 -13.78 -11.99
N LEU A 241 -10.58 -12.45 -11.96
CA LEU A 241 -9.96 -11.66 -13.01
C LEU A 241 -8.44 -11.57 -12.85
N LEU A 242 -7.97 -11.41 -11.61
CA LEU A 242 -6.56 -11.21 -11.27
C LEU A 242 -6.23 -11.80 -9.89
N THR A 243 -5.02 -12.35 -9.76
CA THR A 243 -4.33 -12.55 -8.47
C THR A 243 -3.16 -11.58 -8.43
N TRP A 244 -3.01 -10.84 -7.34
CA TRP A 244 -2.00 -9.78 -7.20
C TRP A 244 -1.23 -9.89 -5.88
N THR A 245 -0.11 -9.18 -5.81
CA THR A 245 0.81 -9.13 -4.66
C THR A 245 1.61 -7.84 -4.74
N SER A 246 1.80 -7.16 -3.61
CA SER A 246 2.60 -5.95 -3.43
C SER A 246 3.49 -6.07 -2.20
N PRO A 247 4.83 -6.13 -2.36
CA PRO A 247 5.78 -6.01 -1.23
C PRO A 247 5.88 -4.59 -0.66
N ALA A 248 5.10 -3.64 -1.19
CA ALA A 248 5.03 -2.24 -0.76
C ALA A 248 3.76 -1.93 0.05
N GLY A 249 3.06 -2.95 0.58
CA GLY A 249 1.83 -2.81 1.37
C GLY A 249 0.57 -2.39 0.61
N LYS A 250 0.66 -2.02 -0.67
CA LYS A 250 -0.44 -1.35 -1.40
C LYS A 250 -1.39 -2.31 -2.11
N VAL A 251 -2.67 -1.94 -2.11
CA VAL A 251 -3.70 -2.54 -2.97
C VAL A 251 -3.55 -2.05 -4.43
N PRO A 252 -4.12 -2.76 -5.41
CA PRO A 252 -4.19 -2.27 -6.79
C PRO A 252 -4.95 -0.95 -6.89
N ILE A 253 -4.57 -0.09 -7.83
CA ILE A 253 -5.23 1.21 -8.09
C ILE A 253 -5.51 1.39 -9.59
N TYR A 254 -6.44 2.27 -9.94
CA TYR A 254 -6.63 2.71 -11.32
C TYR A 254 -5.83 3.97 -11.60
N GLN A 255 -5.03 3.96 -12.67
CA GLN A 255 -4.27 5.12 -13.13
C GLN A 255 -4.28 5.16 -14.67
N ALA A 256 -4.67 6.28 -15.28
CA ALA A 256 -4.62 6.45 -16.72
C ALA A 256 -3.18 6.72 -17.17
N LEU A 257 -2.53 5.74 -17.79
CA LEU A 257 -1.12 5.82 -18.16
C LEU A 257 -0.88 6.60 -19.48
N ASP A 258 -1.94 6.82 -20.26
CA ASP A 258 -1.95 7.62 -21.50
C ASP A 258 -2.65 8.99 -21.37
N GLY A 259 -3.33 9.22 -20.23
CA GLY A 259 -4.18 10.38 -19.95
C GLY A 259 -5.40 10.55 -20.88
N ASN A 260 -5.69 9.59 -21.76
CA ASN A 260 -6.67 9.69 -22.85
C ASN A 260 -7.44 8.37 -23.12
N GLY A 261 -7.47 7.45 -22.14
CA GLY A 261 -8.18 6.18 -22.21
C GLY A 261 -8.86 5.78 -20.88
N PRO A 262 -9.56 4.63 -20.84
CA PRO A 262 -9.99 4.04 -19.57
C PRO A 262 -8.75 3.64 -18.75
N PRO A 263 -8.69 3.95 -17.44
CA PRO A 263 -7.46 3.81 -16.68
C PRO A 263 -7.02 2.36 -16.54
N GLU A 264 -5.73 2.10 -16.71
CA GLU A 264 -5.13 0.81 -16.40
C GLU A 264 -5.19 0.49 -14.91
N LEU A 265 -5.33 -0.80 -14.61
CA LEU A 265 -5.18 -1.32 -13.25
C LEU A 265 -3.68 -1.50 -12.97
N LEU A 266 -3.15 -0.75 -12.01
CA LEU A 266 -1.75 -0.77 -11.61
C LEU A 266 -1.59 -1.52 -10.27
N VAL A 267 -0.61 -2.42 -10.22
CA VAL A 267 -0.15 -3.08 -8.99
C VAL A 267 1.29 -2.65 -8.73
N GLU A 268 1.54 -1.94 -7.63
CA GLU A 268 2.91 -1.63 -7.21
C GLU A 268 3.58 -2.87 -6.61
N GLN A 269 4.77 -3.20 -7.11
CA GLN A 269 5.62 -4.31 -6.65
C GLN A 269 7.04 -3.87 -6.27
N THR A 270 7.26 -2.56 -6.15
CA THR A 270 8.54 -1.92 -5.80
C THR A 270 9.16 -2.57 -4.56
N VAL A 271 10.46 -2.83 -4.60
CA VAL A 271 11.22 -3.32 -3.43
C VAL A 271 12.45 -2.44 -3.21
N GLY A 272 12.37 -1.54 -2.24
CA GLY A 272 13.43 -0.56 -1.97
C GLY A 272 13.72 0.30 -3.20
N LEU A 273 14.98 0.32 -3.65
CA LEU A 273 15.43 1.08 -4.82
C LEU A 273 15.15 0.39 -6.17
N GLU A 274 14.27 -0.61 -6.22
CA GLU A 274 13.87 -1.31 -7.44
C GLU A 274 12.40 -1.03 -7.76
N PRO A 275 12.10 0.01 -8.56
CA PRO A 275 10.75 0.25 -9.07
C PRO A 275 10.28 -0.95 -9.89
N GLN A 276 9.15 -1.53 -9.51
CA GLN A 276 8.46 -2.58 -10.26
C GLN A 276 6.97 -2.29 -10.19
N LEU A 277 6.33 -2.12 -11.34
CA LEU A 277 4.90 -1.88 -11.46
C LEU A 277 4.33 -2.87 -12.49
N GLN A 278 3.15 -3.43 -12.21
CA GLN A 278 2.42 -4.24 -13.18
C GLN A 278 1.13 -3.51 -13.58
N ALA A 279 1.10 -2.98 -14.80
CA ALA A 279 -0.12 -2.43 -15.39
C ALA A 279 -0.89 -3.50 -16.16
N TYR A 280 -2.21 -3.43 -16.08
CA TYR A 280 -3.13 -4.27 -16.80
C TYR A 280 -4.19 -3.42 -17.51
N ARG A 281 -4.36 -3.67 -18.82
CA ARG A 281 -5.42 -3.07 -19.63
C ARG A 281 -6.71 -3.85 -19.42
N LEU A 282 -7.82 -3.13 -19.47
CA LEU A 282 -9.14 -3.65 -19.16
C LEU A 282 -9.95 -3.69 -20.47
N ASN A 283 -10.23 -4.89 -20.96
CA ASN A 283 -11.00 -5.09 -22.18
C ASN A 283 -12.46 -5.46 -21.81
N PRO A 284 -13.47 -4.76 -22.37
CA PRO A 284 -14.87 -5.05 -22.09
C PRO A 284 -15.27 -6.44 -22.61
N GLY A 285 -15.96 -7.21 -21.78
CA GLY A 285 -16.35 -8.59 -22.03
C GLY A 285 -17.33 -9.10 -20.99
N GLN A 286 -17.75 -10.36 -21.14
CA GLN A 286 -18.58 -11.08 -20.16
C GLN A 286 -18.04 -12.51 -19.98
N PRO A 287 -17.17 -12.77 -18.97
CA PRO A 287 -16.58 -11.80 -18.03
C PRO A 287 -15.63 -10.79 -18.70
N PRO A 288 -15.33 -9.64 -18.06
CA PRO A 288 -14.31 -8.71 -18.54
C PRO A 288 -12.92 -9.37 -18.56
N ILE A 289 -12.04 -8.92 -19.45
CA ILE A 289 -10.71 -9.50 -19.64
C ILE A 289 -9.66 -8.50 -19.17
N ILE A 290 -8.75 -8.95 -18.29
CA ILE A 290 -7.62 -8.17 -17.77
C ILE A 290 -6.34 -8.66 -18.46
N GLU A 291 -5.74 -7.81 -19.30
CA GLU A 291 -4.53 -8.12 -20.08
C GLU A 291 -3.30 -7.37 -19.53
N ARG A 292 -2.25 -8.10 -19.17
CA ARG A 292 -1.01 -7.49 -18.67
C ARG A 292 -0.30 -6.70 -19.79
N VAL A 293 0.12 -5.47 -19.50
CA VAL A 293 1.01 -4.71 -20.39
C VAL A 293 2.39 -5.37 -20.41
N SER A 294 2.72 -6.02 -21.53
CA SER A 294 3.99 -6.71 -21.73
C SER A 294 5.06 -5.77 -22.30
N LEU A 295 6.20 -5.65 -21.61
CA LEU A 295 7.40 -4.97 -22.12
C LEU A 295 8.32 -5.90 -22.92
N SER A 296 7.97 -7.19 -23.04
CA SER A 296 8.75 -8.19 -23.79
C SER A 296 8.26 -8.38 -25.22
N GLU A 297 7.02 -8.04 -25.52
CA GLU A 297 6.43 -8.12 -26.85
C GLU A 297 6.64 -6.82 -27.64
N ARG A 298 7.09 -6.97 -28.89
CA ARG A 298 7.09 -5.88 -29.88
C ARG A 298 5.68 -5.77 -30.46
N VAL A 299 5.02 -4.63 -30.26
CA VAL A 299 3.69 -4.35 -30.86
C VAL A 299 3.74 -3.39 -32.05
N ILE A 300 4.85 -2.68 -32.27
CA ILE A 300 5.09 -1.88 -33.48
C ILE A 300 6.02 -2.62 -34.45
N ASP A 301 5.60 -2.71 -35.71
CA ASP A 301 6.35 -3.37 -36.77
C ASP A 301 7.47 -2.46 -37.27
N GLN A 302 8.67 -2.64 -36.71
CA GLN A 302 9.88 -1.89 -37.04
C GLN A 302 11.09 -2.82 -37.21
N PRO A 303 12.12 -2.40 -37.98
CA PRO A 303 13.37 -3.15 -38.11
C PRO A 303 14.08 -3.34 -36.75
N PRO A 304 14.70 -4.51 -36.48
CA PRO A 304 15.44 -4.75 -35.24
C PRO A 304 16.51 -3.70 -34.95
N GLY A 305 16.49 -3.15 -33.74
CA GLY A 305 17.42 -2.10 -33.30
C GLY A 305 16.90 -0.68 -33.53
N SER A 306 15.63 -0.54 -33.93
CA SER A 306 14.87 0.71 -33.92
C SER A 306 14.91 1.43 -32.57
N LEU A 307 14.52 2.72 -32.54
CA LEU A 307 14.39 3.44 -31.26
C LEU A 307 13.40 2.73 -30.32
N TYR A 308 12.26 2.28 -30.82
CA TYR A 308 11.28 1.53 -30.04
C TYR A 308 11.89 0.25 -29.42
N ASP A 309 12.68 -0.53 -30.18
CA ASP A 309 13.38 -1.70 -29.62
C ASP A 309 14.40 -1.33 -28.54
N LYS A 310 15.13 -0.23 -28.73
CA LYS A 310 16.09 0.28 -27.73
C LYS A 310 15.37 0.75 -26.47
N GLY A 311 14.21 1.39 -26.59
CA GLY A 311 13.34 1.74 -25.46
C GLY A 311 12.93 0.51 -24.66
N LEU A 312 12.41 -0.53 -25.33
CA LEU A 312 12.06 -1.80 -24.68
C LEU A 312 13.28 -2.55 -24.10
N LEU A 313 14.46 -2.45 -24.72
CA LEU A 313 15.71 -3.03 -24.19
C LEU A 313 16.12 -2.35 -22.87
N LEU A 314 16.13 -1.02 -22.83
CA LEU A 314 16.45 -0.26 -21.62
C LEU A 314 15.40 -0.52 -20.52
N ALA A 315 14.11 -0.47 -20.86
CA ALA A 315 13.02 -0.72 -19.92
C ALA A 315 13.13 -2.09 -19.26
N ARG A 316 13.34 -3.17 -20.03
CA ARG A 316 13.52 -4.53 -19.49
C ARG A 316 14.77 -4.73 -18.63
N SER A 317 15.74 -3.81 -18.68
CA SER A 317 16.87 -3.79 -17.75
C SER A 317 16.62 -3.01 -16.46
N GLY A 318 15.55 -2.21 -16.40
CA GLY A 318 15.24 -1.28 -15.32
C GLY A 318 15.83 0.13 -15.49
N LEU A 319 16.23 0.51 -16.70
CA LEU A 319 16.73 1.86 -17.01
C LEU A 319 15.59 2.78 -17.44
N TRP A 320 14.75 3.13 -16.47
CA TRP A 320 13.42 3.69 -16.71
C TRP A 320 13.43 5.10 -17.32
N SER A 321 14.13 6.10 -16.74
CA SER A 321 14.21 7.43 -17.37
C SER A 321 14.84 7.44 -18.77
N PRO A 322 15.97 6.74 -19.03
CA PRO A 322 16.51 6.58 -20.39
C PRO A 322 15.56 5.88 -21.37
N ALA A 323 14.85 4.84 -20.93
CA ALA A 323 13.86 4.15 -21.74
C ALA A 323 12.70 5.09 -22.13
N LEU A 324 12.17 5.86 -21.18
CA LEU A 324 11.13 6.85 -21.41
C LEU A 324 11.55 7.89 -22.44
N GLN A 325 12.79 8.39 -22.34
CA GLN A 325 13.32 9.38 -23.28
C GLN A 325 13.39 8.82 -24.71
N ILE A 326 13.90 7.59 -24.89
CA ILE A 326 13.90 6.94 -26.21
C ILE A 326 12.48 6.74 -26.72
N MET A 327 11.57 6.23 -25.89
CA MET A 327 10.20 5.91 -26.31
C MET A 327 9.42 7.16 -26.72
N ARG A 328 9.66 8.32 -26.10
CA ARG A 328 9.09 9.61 -26.53
C ARG A 328 9.57 9.98 -27.93
N THR A 329 10.88 9.93 -28.18
CA THR A 329 11.44 10.18 -29.53
C THR A 329 11.05 9.11 -30.56
N ALA A 330 10.73 7.88 -30.15
CA ALA A 330 10.15 6.87 -31.03
C ALA A 330 8.71 7.25 -31.42
N LYS A 331 7.87 7.63 -30.46
CA LYS A 331 6.48 8.10 -30.68
C LYS A 331 6.44 9.34 -31.59
N GLU A 332 7.29 10.33 -31.34
CA GLU A 332 7.44 11.53 -32.16
C GLU A 332 7.77 11.23 -33.63
N ARG A 333 8.60 10.21 -33.90
CA ARG A 333 8.99 9.82 -35.27
C ARG A 333 7.99 8.91 -35.97
N LEU A 334 7.22 8.13 -35.22
CA LEU A 334 6.23 7.19 -35.77
C LEU A 334 4.88 7.86 -36.02
N GLY A 335 4.50 8.88 -35.23
CA GLY A 335 3.30 9.68 -35.47
C GLY A 335 2.04 8.82 -35.56
N SER A 336 1.45 8.72 -36.76
CA SER A 336 0.28 7.88 -37.06
C SER A 336 0.50 6.38 -36.84
N ASP A 337 1.74 5.91 -36.93
CA ASP A 337 2.08 4.48 -36.87
C ASP A 337 2.20 3.99 -35.41
N TRP A 338 2.02 4.89 -34.44
CA TRP A 338 2.04 4.60 -33.02
C TRP A 338 0.72 3.98 -32.55
N LYS A 339 0.76 2.70 -32.20
CA LYS A 339 -0.43 1.91 -31.82
C LYS A 339 -0.80 2.07 -30.34
N PRO A 340 -2.08 1.97 -29.94
CA PRO A 340 -2.49 2.07 -28.53
C PRO A 340 -1.80 1.09 -27.56
N ALA A 341 -1.42 -0.10 -28.03
CA ALA A 341 -0.64 -1.05 -27.23
C ALA A 341 0.78 -0.55 -26.92
N ALA A 342 1.37 0.28 -27.79
CA ALA A 342 2.65 0.95 -27.52
C ALA A 342 2.47 2.17 -26.62
N GLU A 343 1.29 2.81 -26.62
CA GLU A 343 0.95 3.85 -25.66
C GLU A 343 0.93 3.30 -24.23
N ALA A 344 0.26 2.18 -24.00
CA ALA A 344 0.29 1.51 -22.69
C ALA A 344 1.72 1.08 -22.27
N GLN A 345 2.58 0.70 -23.22
CA GLN A 345 3.99 0.41 -22.93
C GLN A 345 4.79 1.67 -22.54
N ILE A 346 4.64 2.81 -23.24
CA ILE A 346 5.34 4.05 -22.84
C ILE A 346 4.78 4.61 -21.53
N GLY A 347 3.47 4.45 -21.27
CA GLY A 347 2.83 4.81 -20.01
C GLY A 347 3.33 3.98 -18.83
N LEU A 348 3.44 2.65 -18.97
CA LEU A 348 4.05 1.79 -17.96
C LEU A 348 5.54 2.13 -17.72
N ILE A 349 6.29 2.45 -18.78
CA ILE A 349 7.68 2.93 -18.66
C ILE A 349 7.73 4.30 -17.96
N ALA A 350 6.75 5.18 -18.19
CA ALA A 350 6.66 6.48 -17.55
C ALA A 350 6.42 6.36 -16.04
N ALA A 351 5.48 5.53 -15.60
CA ALA A 351 5.19 5.31 -14.18
C ALA A 351 6.41 4.71 -13.43
N HIS A 352 7.15 3.78 -14.04
CA HIS A 352 8.41 3.30 -13.44
C HIS A 352 9.49 4.40 -13.39
N ALA A 353 9.56 5.25 -14.41
CA ALA A 353 10.53 6.35 -14.51
C ALA A 353 10.22 7.51 -13.56
N GLU A 354 8.97 7.66 -13.14
CA GLU A 354 8.53 8.57 -12.08
C GLU A 354 9.08 8.09 -10.73
N VAL A 355 8.74 6.87 -10.31
CA VAL A 355 9.25 6.27 -9.06
C VAL A 355 10.80 6.21 -9.04
N ALA A 356 11.45 5.84 -10.15
CA ALA A 356 12.91 5.84 -10.26
C ALA A 356 13.52 7.24 -10.12
N ARG A 357 12.87 8.24 -10.70
CA ARG A 357 13.30 9.64 -10.63
C ARG A 357 13.17 10.18 -9.23
N ASP A 358 12.04 9.99 -8.58
CA ASP A 358 11.78 10.47 -7.23
C ASP A 358 12.78 9.85 -6.25
N GLN A 359 13.10 8.56 -6.39
CA GLN A 359 14.18 7.92 -5.65
C GLN A 359 15.55 8.57 -5.94
N SER A 360 15.90 8.82 -7.20
CA SER A 360 17.19 9.44 -7.56
C SER A 360 17.33 10.92 -7.16
N GLN A 361 16.21 11.65 -7.06
CA GLN A 361 16.14 13.09 -6.77
C GLN A 361 15.79 13.42 -5.32
N ARG A 362 15.23 12.47 -4.55
CA ARG A 362 15.10 12.56 -3.08
C ARG A 362 16.45 12.94 -2.47
N THR A 363 16.43 13.81 -1.47
CA THR A 363 17.65 14.19 -0.76
C THR A 363 18.03 13.08 0.21
N TRP A 364 19.14 12.39 -0.04
CA TRP A 364 19.64 11.28 0.79
C TRP A 364 20.60 11.78 1.87
N SER A 365 20.67 11.07 2.99
CA SER A 365 21.66 11.31 4.06
C SER A 365 23.00 10.63 3.84
N ARG A 366 23.01 9.54 3.08
CA ARG A 366 24.24 8.93 2.59
C ARG A 366 24.39 9.22 1.10
N LEU A 367 25.49 9.88 0.74
CA LEU A 367 25.74 10.21 -0.66
C LEU A 367 25.96 8.95 -1.53
N ASP A 368 26.49 7.87 -0.95
CA ASP A 368 26.65 6.59 -1.67
C ASP A 368 25.31 5.98 -2.11
N GLN A 369 24.27 6.11 -1.28
CA GLN A 369 22.89 5.74 -1.63
C GLN A 369 22.30 6.67 -2.70
N GLN A 370 22.58 7.98 -2.67
CA GLN A 370 22.15 8.88 -3.75
C GLN A 370 22.81 8.53 -5.09
N VAL A 371 24.12 8.24 -5.08
CA VAL A 371 24.84 7.79 -6.27
C VAL A 371 24.25 6.47 -6.77
N LEU A 372 24.02 5.49 -5.89
CA LEU A 372 23.36 4.23 -6.27
C LEU A 372 21.96 4.44 -6.87
N ALA A 373 21.12 5.29 -6.28
CA ALA A 373 19.78 5.60 -6.81
C ALA A 373 19.85 6.26 -8.21
N ASN A 374 20.84 7.14 -8.44
CA ASN A 374 21.09 7.73 -9.75
C ASN A 374 21.60 6.69 -10.76
N LEU A 375 22.50 5.78 -10.36
CA LEU A 375 22.94 4.66 -11.22
C LEU A 375 21.78 3.71 -11.58
N LEU A 376 20.80 3.55 -10.68
CA LEU A 376 19.63 2.72 -10.93
C LEU A 376 18.66 3.38 -11.93
N ASP A 377 18.35 4.68 -11.83
CA ASP A 377 17.58 5.42 -12.86
C ASP A 377 18.38 5.66 -14.16
N GLY A 378 19.66 5.26 -14.22
CA GLY A 378 20.52 5.43 -15.42
C GLY A 378 21.11 6.83 -15.60
N ARG A 379 21.13 7.63 -14.53
CA ARG A 379 21.68 8.99 -14.46
C ARG A 379 23.20 8.96 -14.28
N TRP A 380 23.90 8.41 -15.27
CA TRP A 380 25.34 8.20 -15.23
C TRP A 380 26.11 9.50 -14.94
N THR A 381 25.66 10.61 -15.52
CA THR A 381 26.28 11.93 -15.41
C THR A 381 26.08 12.53 -14.02
N GLU A 382 24.84 12.56 -13.52
CA GLU A 382 24.53 13.07 -12.18
C GLU A 382 25.22 12.24 -11.10
N ALA A 383 25.18 10.91 -11.20
CA ALA A 383 25.94 10.00 -10.35
C ALA A 383 27.45 10.32 -10.34
N LEU A 384 28.05 10.51 -11.53
CA LEU A 384 29.49 10.76 -11.63
C LEU A 384 29.89 12.11 -11.05
N ASN A 385 29.08 13.15 -11.30
CA ASN A 385 29.31 14.50 -10.77
C ASN A 385 29.25 14.51 -9.23
N LEU A 386 28.31 13.77 -8.61
CA LEU A 386 28.22 13.63 -7.15
C LEU A 386 29.47 12.95 -6.58
N LEU A 387 29.99 11.90 -7.22
CA LEU A 387 31.22 11.22 -6.81
C LEU A 387 32.47 12.10 -7.00
N GLU A 388 32.60 12.77 -8.14
CA GLU A 388 33.78 13.62 -8.44
C GLU A 388 33.90 14.84 -7.53
N ALA A 389 32.77 15.35 -7.04
CA ALA A 389 32.70 16.39 -6.01
C ALA A 389 33.03 15.88 -4.60
N ASN A 390 32.79 14.59 -4.31
CA ASN A 390 32.89 14.00 -2.97
C ASN A 390 33.67 12.66 -2.97
N PRO A 391 34.96 12.66 -3.35
CA PRO A 391 35.70 11.42 -3.66
C PRO A 391 35.86 10.44 -2.48
N GLY A 392 35.77 10.90 -1.23
CA GLY A 392 35.77 10.02 -0.04
C GLY A 392 34.57 9.08 0.05
N THR A 393 33.54 9.31 -0.74
CA THR A 393 32.37 8.43 -0.86
C THR A 393 32.70 7.14 -1.63
N TYR A 394 33.82 7.07 -2.36
CA TYR A 394 34.10 5.94 -3.25
C TYR A 394 34.24 4.60 -2.53
N ASP A 395 34.85 4.55 -1.35
CA ASP A 395 35.09 3.29 -0.64
C ASP A 395 33.79 2.67 -0.14
N SER A 396 32.89 3.46 0.47
CA SER A 396 31.57 2.97 0.90
C SER A 396 30.66 2.63 -0.30
N LEU A 397 30.79 3.37 -1.40
CA LEU A 397 30.15 3.05 -2.67
C LEU A 397 30.69 1.77 -3.31
N ARG A 398 31.98 1.42 -3.13
CA ARG A 398 32.61 0.21 -3.69
C ARG A 398 31.90 -1.06 -3.20
N ASP A 399 31.57 -1.12 -1.92
CA ASP A 399 30.82 -2.23 -1.35
C ASP A 399 29.37 -2.28 -1.86
N LEU A 400 28.70 -1.14 -2.05
CA LEU A 400 27.37 -1.07 -2.67
C LEU A 400 27.38 -1.54 -4.13
N LEU A 401 28.33 -1.06 -4.95
CA LEU A 401 28.50 -1.49 -6.35
C LEU A 401 28.80 -2.99 -6.49
N LYS A 402 29.41 -3.59 -5.45
CA LYS A 402 29.68 -5.02 -5.36
C LYS A 402 28.45 -5.81 -4.92
N ALA A 403 27.65 -5.29 -3.99
CA ALA A 403 26.40 -5.91 -3.55
C ALA A 403 25.32 -5.88 -4.65
N ASP A 404 25.12 -4.73 -5.30
CA ASP A 404 24.13 -4.52 -6.35
C ASP A 404 24.62 -4.90 -7.76
N ALA A 405 25.77 -5.57 -7.87
CA ALA A 405 26.38 -6.02 -9.12
C ALA A 405 25.38 -6.75 -10.05
N ASN A 406 24.52 -7.61 -9.48
CA ASN A 406 23.52 -8.38 -10.22
C ASN A 406 22.41 -7.51 -10.83
N ARG A 407 22.10 -6.35 -10.25
CA ARG A 407 21.11 -5.37 -10.75
C ARG A 407 21.74 -4.38 -11.74
N LEU A 408 22.99 -3.97 -11.48
CA LEU A 408 23.69 -2.98 -12.30
C LEU A 408 24.28 -3.58 -13.59
N GLN A 409 24.89 -4.77 -13.57
CA GLN A 409 25.50 -5.37 -14.78
C GLN A 409 24.53 -5.57 -15.97
N PRO A 410 23.25 -5.97 -15.78
CA PRO A 410 22.26 -5.97 -16.87
C PRO A 410 22.01 -4.58 -17.45
N ARG A 411 21.91 -3.54 -16.60
CA ARG A 411 21.67 -2.15 -17.00
C ARG A 411 22.82 -1.61 -17.84
N PHE A 412 24.06 -1.74 -17.38
CA PHE A 412 25.22 -1.29 -18.17
C PHE A 412 25.32 -1.97 -19.54
N ARG A 413 25.01 -3.27 -19.64
CA ARG A 413 24.99 -3.99 -20.93
C ARG A 413 23.87 -3.53 -21.85
N ALA A 414 22.66 -3.30 -21.34
CA ALA A 414 21.55 -2.76 -22.12
C ALA A 414 21.81 -1.32 -22.58
N PHE A 415 22.41 -0.49 -21.73
CA PHE A 415 22.78 0.88 -22.05
C PHE A 415 23.87 0.95 -23.13
N ASP A 416 24.94 0.18 -23.01
CA ASP A 416 26.04 0.12 -23.98
C ASP A 416 25.57 -0.38 -25.37
N GLN A 417 24.57 -1.27 -25.42
CA GLN A 417 23.92 -1.72 -26.66
C GLN A 417 23.01 -0.64 -27.29
N ALA A 418 22.31 0.17 -26.47
CA ALA A 418 21.49 1.27 -26.95
C ALA A 418 22.33 2.48 -27.40
N TYR A 419 23.35 2.81 -26.60
CA TYR A 419 24.19 4.01 -26.67
C TYR A 419 25.68 3.66 -26.48
N PRO A 420 26.35 3.11 -27.50
CA PRO A 420 27.80 2.93 -27.45
C PRO A 420 28.51 4.29 -27.33
N ASN A 421 29.66 4.29 -26.64
CA ASN A 421 30.60 5.42 -26.51
C ASN A 421 30.15 6.60 -25.62
N VAL A 422 29.20 6.41 -24.70
CA VAL A 422 28.92 7.40 -23.65
C VAL A 422 30.00 7.33 -22.55
N ALA A 423 30.76 8.40 -22.37
CA ALA A 423 31.94 8.44 -21.51
C ALA A 423 31.63 8.13 -20.04
N GLU A 424 30.59 8.73 -19.49
CA GLU A 424 30.13 8.55 -18.10
C GLU A 424 29.79 7.08 -17.82
N ALA A 425 29.09 6.42 -18.75
CA ALA A 425 28.72 5.00 -18.63
C ALA A 425 29.95 4.08 -18.75
N GLN A 426 30.94 4.43 -19.57
CA GLN A 426 32.22 3.71 -19.65
C GLN A 426 33.03 3.84 -18.35
N ILE A 427 33.09 5.05 -17.76
CA ILE A 427 33.75 5.28 -16.48
C ILE A 427 33.08 4.46 -15.38
N TRP A 428 31.74 4.48 -15.31
CA TRP A 428 31.02 3.69 -14.31
C TRP A 428 31.16 2.17 -14.48
N ALA A 429 31.13 1.66 -15.71
CA ALA A 429 31.38 0.25 -15.98
C ALA A 429 32.80 -0.16 -15.55
N ALA A 430 33.81 0.70 -15.74
CA ALA A 430 35.15 0.47 -15.23
C ALA A 430 35.21 0.52 -13.68
N LEU A 431 34.52 1.48 -13.03
CA LEU A 431 34.44 1.58 -11.57
C LEU A 431 33.73 0.37 -10.92
N MET A 432 32.75 -0.26 -11.59
CA MET A 432 32.18 -1.53 -11.15
C MET A 432 33.18 -2.69 -11.22
N ILE A 433 34.04 -2.73 -12.25
CA ILE A 433 35.08 -3.76 -12.39
C ILE A 433 36.12 -3.61 -11.29
N VAL A 434 36.50 -2.37 -10.93
CA VAL A 434 37.32 -2.10 -9.73
C VAL A 434 36.61 -2.55 -8.45
N ALA A 435 35.30 -2.33 -8.32
CA ALA A 435 34.54 -2.78 -7.15
C ALA A 435 34.47 -4.31 -7.00
N GLN A 436 34.38 -5.03 -8.12
CA GLN A 436 34.25 -6.49 -8.15
C GLN A 436 35.61 -7.21 -8.12
N ALA A 437 36.66 -6.59 -8.66
CA ALA A 437 38.03 -7.08 -8.69
C ALA A 437 39.01 -5.99 -8.20
N ASP A 438 39.77 -5.37 -9.12
CA ASP A 438 40.89 -4.48 -8.80
C ASP A 438 41.05 -3.33 -9.80
N ASP A 439 41.83 -2.33 -9.40
CA ASP A 439 42.14 -1.11 -10.14
C ASP A 439 42.73 -1.37 -11.53
N ASP A 440 43.57 -2.41 -11.70
CA ASP A 440 44.29 -2.67 -12.94
C ASP A 440 43.41 -3.39 -13.96
N GLN A 441 42.51 -4.27 -13.53
CA GLN A 441 41.44 -4.81 -14.36
C GLN A 441 40.48 -3.70 -14.83
N GLY A 442 40.14 -2.74 -13.96
CA GLY A 442 39.34 -1.57 -14.34
C GLY A 442 40.02 -0.71 -15.42
N LYS A 443 41.30 -0.38 -15.23
CA LYS A 443 42.13 0.35 -16.22
C LYS A 443 42.24 -0.41 -17.54
N ALA A 444 42.53 -1.71 -17.49
CA ALA A 444 42.69 -2.57 -18.66
C ALA A 444 41.39 -2.69 -19.47
N TRP A 445 40.26 -2.86 -18.80
CA TRP A 445 38.94 -2.88 -19.45
C TRP A 445 38.62 -1.54 -20.11
N LEU A 446 38.83 -0.41 -19.41
CA LEU A 446 38.55 0.92 -19.98
C LEU A 446 39.45 1.22 -21.18
N ALA A 447 40.71 0.80 -21.15
CA ALA A 447 41.64 0.92 -22.27
C ALA A 447 41.28 0.02 -23.48
N GLN A 448 40.54 -1.07 -23.27
CA GLN A 448 39.93 -1.85 -24.36
C GLN A 448 38.63 -1.22 -24.87
N ARG A 449 37.89 -0.49 -24.03
CA ARG A 449 36.59 0.12 -24.37
C ARG A 449 36.72 1.48 -25.07
N THR A 450 37.75 2.27 -24.78
CA THR A 450 37.96 3.58 -25.43
C THR A 450 39.43 3.95 -25.64
N ALA A 451 39.69 4.55 -26.81
CA ALA A 451 40.99 5.14 -27.16
C ALA A 451 41.14 6.59 -26.65
N ASP A 452 40.07 7.22 -26.15
CA ASP A 452 40.12 8.60 -25.65
C ASP A 452 41.02 8.69 -24.40
N PRO A 453 42.06 9.57 -24.38
CA PRO A 453 42.86 9.80 -23.18
C PRO A 453 42.07 10.54 -22.09
N ALA A 454 41.15 11.45 -22.41
CA ALA A 454 40.44 12.27 -21.43
C ALA A 454 39.51 11.44 -20.54
N ILE A 455 38.84 10.43 -21.10
CA ILE A 455 38.00 9.48 -20.34
C ILE A 455 38.86 8.66 -19.37
N ARG A 456 40.03 8.20 -19.83
CA ARG A 456 40.98 7.39 -19.04
C ARG A 456 41.64 8.23 -17.93
N ASP A 457 42.00 9.47 -18.22
CA ASP A 457 42.49 10.45 -17.25
C ASP A 457 41.44 10.79 -16.18
N ARG A 458 40.16 10.94 -16.56
CA ARG A 458 39.05 11.21 -15.63
C ARG A 458 38.85 10.04 -14.66
N PHE A 459 38.80 8.81 -15.19
CA PHE A 459 38.77 7.59 -14.38
C PHE A 459 39.97 7.47 -13.43
N GLN A 460 41.20 7.68 -13.91
CA GLN A 460 42.39 7.63 -13.06
C GLN A 460 42.38 8.71 -11.97
N LYS A 461 41.87 9.93 -12.25
CA LYS A 461 41.72 11.00 -11.24
C LYS A 461 40.75 10.62 -10.13
N ILE A 462 39.69 9.84 -10.41
CA ILE A 462 38.75 9.35 -9.41
C ILE A 462 39.45 8.36 -8.47
N LEU A 463 40.09 7.32 -9.02
CA LEU A 463 40.82 6.31 -8.22
C LEU A 463 41.92 6.95 -7.36
N THR A 464 42.73 7.85 -7.93
CA THR A 464 43.82 8.52 -7.20
C THR A 464 43.30 9.43 -6.09
N ARG A 465 42.11 10.02 -6.22
CA ARG A 465 41.50 10.84 -5.16
C ARG A 465 40.93 10.01 -4.02
N ALA A 466 40.37 8.83 -4.30
CA ALA A 466 39.88 7.91 -3.27
C ALA A 466 41.05 7.35 -2.44
N ALA A 467 42.08 6.80 -3.11
CA ALA A 467 43.24 6.17 -2.46
C ALA A 467 44.11 7.14 -1.61
N GLY A 468 43.87 8.46 -1.69
CA GLY A 468 44.55 9.47 -0.89
C GLY A 468 43.91 9.76 0.48
N LEU A 469 42.84 9.05 0.85
CA LEU A 469 42.03 9.33 2.05
C LEU A 469 42.18 8.24 3.13
N PRO A 470 42.10 8.59 4.43
CA PRO A 470 42.31 7.63 5.52
C PRO A 470 41.08 6.75 5.75
N ILE A 471 41.19 5.46 5.39
CA ILE A 471 40.13 4.46 5.51
C ILE A 471 39.66 4.29 6.97
N LEU A 472 38.34 4.37 7.21
CA LEU A 472 37.70 4.09 8.50
C LEU A 472 36.55 3.08 8.33
N SER A 473 36.89 1.79 8.29
CA SER A 473 36.02 0.66 7.91
C SER A 473 34.89 0.29 8.90
N ALA A 474 34.25 1.26 9.55
CA ALA A 474 33.17 1.03 10.51
C ALA A 474 31.94 1.88 10.15
N ALA A 475 30.86 1.23 9.71
CA ALA A 475 29.60 1.90 9.42
C ALA A 475 29.09 2.66 10.67
N PRO A 476 28.62 3.91 10.52
CA PRO A 476 28.28 4.74 11.66
C PRO A 476 27.01 4.23 12.38
N ARG A 477 26.98 4.41 13.70
CA ARG A 477 25.79 4.07 14.52
C ARG A 477 24.62 5.02 14.23
N PHE A 478 24.93 6.28 13.91
CA PHE A 478 23.95 7.29 13.56
C PHE A 478 24.20 7.77 12.13
N SER A 479 23.17 7.69 11.28
CA SER A 479 23.21 8.13 9.88
C SER A 479 22.71 9.55 9.68
N HIS A 480 22.05 10.15 10.68
CA HIS A 480 21.63 11.55 10.66
C HIS A 480 21.88 12.22 12.00
N LEU A 481 22.16 13.52 11.93
CA LEU A 481 22.25 14.44 13.05
C LEU A 481 21.37 15.66 12.77
N MET A 482 20.74 16.20 13.81
CA MET A 482 20.03 17.49 13.78
C MET A 482 20.33 18.28 15.04
N GLY A 483 20.52 19.59 14.89
CA GLY A 483 20.74 20.52 15.99
C GLY A 483 20.45 21.97 15.62
N SER A 484 20.58 22.87 16.60
CA SER A 484 20.54 24.31 16.40
C SER A 484 21.96 24.88 16.39
N ALA A 485 22.25 25.76 15.45
CA ALA A 485 23.56 26.37 15.26
C ALA A 485 23.53 27.84 15.71
N ARG A 486 24.57 28.29 16.42
CA ARG A 486 24.76 29.70 16.78
C ARG A 486 26.20 30.13 16.47
N PRO A 487 26.42 31.36 15.96
CA PRO A 487 27.77 31.90 15.82
C PRO A 487 28.53 31.83 17.15
N ALA A 488 29.77 31.36 17.09
CA ALA A 488 30.61 31.11 18.25
C ALA A 488 31.96 31.83 18.14
N GLN A 489 32.72 31.81 19.24
CA GLN A 489 34.14 32.16 19.24
C GLN A 489 34.98 30.89 19.38
N ALA A 490 36.20 30.92 18.86
CA ALA A 490 37.18 29.88 19.17
C ALA A 490 37.45 29.86 20.69
N THR A 491 37.43 28.68 21.29
CA THR A 491 37.88 28.47 22.67
C THR A 491 38.67 27.18 22.75
N ASP A 492 39.64 27.12 23.67
CA ASP A 492 40.54 25.97 23.81
C ASP A 492 39.89 24.74 24.49
N THR A 493 38.55 24.72 24.58
CA THR A 493 37.77 23.72 25.33
C THR A 493 37.12 22.65 24.45
N TRP A 494 37.33 22.70 23.13
CA TRP A 494 36.76 21.77 22.15
C TRP A 494 37.73 20.62 21.85
N LEU A 495 37.23 19.38 21.91
CA LEU A 495 37.99 18.18 21.58
C LEU A 495 37.96 17.92 20.07
N THR A 496 39.10 17.65 19.45
CA THR A 496 39.20 17.34 18.00
C THR A 496 39.63 15.88 17.78
N PRO A 497 39.17 15.21 16.71
CA PRO A 497 39.45 13.78 16.49
C PRO A 497 40.92 13.47 16.14
N ALA A 498 41.70 14.46 15.74
CA ALA A 498 43.11 14.32 15.34
C ALA A 498 44.11 14.98 16.30
N GLY A 499 43.64 15.60 17.39
CA GLY A 499 44.48 16.39 18.31
C GLY A 499 45.06 17.68 17.73
N GLN A 500 44.83 17.96 16.44
CA GLN A 500 45.18 19.22 15.79
C GLN A 500 44.14 20.30 16.15
N PRO A 501 44.55 21.56 16.37
CA PRO A 501 43.61 22.66 16.55
C PRO A 501 42.85 22.92 15.25
N ALA A 502 41.55 23.15 15.36
CA ALA A 502 40.70 23.42 14.19
C ALA A 502 41.01 24.79 13.58
N VAL A 503 41.26 24.84 12.26
CA VAL A 503 41.71 26.06 11.57
C VAL A 503 40.54 26.76 10.88
N LEU A 504 40.26 28.00 11.30
CA LEU A 504 39.30 28.87 10.62
C LEU A 504 39.89 29.37 9.30
N LYS A 505 39.19 29.15 8.18
CA LYS A 505 39.60 29.66 6.86
C LYS A 505 39.14 31.11 6.69
N ALA A 506 39.85 31.89 5.87
CA ALA A 506 39.45 33.26 5.54
C ALA A 506 38.02 33.28 4.97
N GLY A 507 37.17 34.19 5.48
CA GLY A 507 35.75 34.29 5.12
C GLY A 507 34.81 33.30 5.82
N GLN A 508 35.32 32.42 6.70
CA GLN A 508 34.48 31.57 7.56
C GLN A 508 34.31 32.16 8.96
N THR A 509 33.26 31.73 9.66
CA THR A 509 33.09 31.91 11.11
C THR A 509 32.85 30.57 11.81
N TRP A 510 32.92 30.56 13.15
CA TRP A 510 32.66 29.40 13.99
C TRP A 510 31.17 29.27 14.33
N TYR A 511 30.72 28.03 14.48
CA TYR A 511 29.38 27.69 14.95
C TYR A 511 29.46 26.68 16.10
N ASP A 512 28.76 26.98 17.20
CA ASP A 512 28.37 25.99 18.21
C ASP A 512 27.04 25.38 17.75
N VAL A 513 27.06 24.08 17.43
CA VAL A 513 25.90 23.29 17.06
C VAL A 513 25.47 22.44 18.25
N ALA A 514 24.42 22.87 18.94
CA ALA A 514 23.78 22.09 19.99
C ALA A 514 22.91 21.00 19.35
N VAL A 515 23.28 19.73 19.54
CA VAL A 515 22.62 18.59 18.92
C VAL A 515 21.30 18.30 19.64
N THR A 516 20.19 18.35 18.90
CA THR A 516 18.83 18.06 19.40
C THR A 516 18.49 16.59 19.19
N GLY A 517 18.93 15.99 18.08
CA GLY A 517 18.60 14.61 17.72
C GLY A 517 19.69 13.89 16.94
N LEU A 518 19.69 12.56 17.08
CA LEU A 518 20.47 11.60 16.30
C LEU A 518 19.53 10.50 15.80
N TYR A 519 19.69 10.04 14.56
CA TYR A 519 18.92 8.91 14.00
C TYR A 519 19.79 7.67 13.85
N ALA A 520 19.31 6.54 14.37
CA ALA A 520 19.90 5.20 14.12
C ALA A 520 18.88 4.30 13.40
N SER A 521 17.80 3.95 14.10
CA SER A 521 16.60 3.29 13.55
C SER A 521 15.32 4.11 13.76
N GLN A 522 15.40 5.10 14.64
CA GLN A 522 14.41 6.10 15.00
C GLN A 522 15.16 7.36 15.45
N TRP A 523 14.49 8.52 15.48
CA TRP A 523 15.06 9.73 16.06
C TRP A 523 15.08 9.65 17.58
N GLN A 524 16.20 10.04 18.19
CA GLN A 524 16.39 10.08 19.64
C GLN A 524 17.28 11.26 20.06
N SER A 525 17.04 11.81 21.24
CA SER A 525 17.92 12.81 21.85
C SER A 525 19.32 12.23 22.12
N PRO A 526 20.41 13.03 22.05
CA PRO A 526 21.77 12.54 22.22
C PRO A 526 22.09 12.22 23.69
N ALA A 527 21.63 11.07 24.19
CA ALA A 527 21.91 10.58 25.53
C ALA A 527 23.43 10.38 25.75
N THR A 528 24.11 11.41 26.27
CA THR A 528 25.58 11.49 26.19
C THR A 528 26.31 10.38 26.93
N ALA A 529 25.70 9.71 27.90
CA ALA A 529 26.27 8.53 28.57
C ALA A 529 26.45 7.32 27.63
N ALA A 530 25.69 7.22 26.53
CA ALA A 530 25.69 6.08 25.61
C ALA A 530 26.61 6.24 24.39
N LEU A 531 27.44 7.29 24.36
CA LEU A 531 28.37 7.64 23.27
C LEU A 531 29.83 7.34 23.65
N PRO A 532 30.72 6.92 22.73
CA PRO A 532 32.13 6.62 23.04
C PRO A 532 32.88 7.82 23.60
N THR A 533 33.75 7.61 24.59
CA THR A 533 34.59 8.67 25.20
C THR A 533 35.76 9.12 24.34
N GLU A 534 36.33 8.22 23.53
CA GLU A 534 37.41 8.52 22.60
C GLU A 534 36.90 9.35 21.40
N ALA A 535 37.61 10.42 21.07
CA ALA A 535 37.26 11.35 20.00
C ALA A 535 37.10 10.68 18.61
N LYS A 536 38.01 9.77 18.25
CA LYS A 536 37.98 9.04 16.97
C LYS A 536 36.77 8.11 16.87
N SER A 537 36.53 7.30 17.91
CA SER A 537 35.38 6.40 18.00
C SER A 537 34.04 7.14 18.05
N LEU A 538 34.01 8.34 18.65
CA LEU A 538 32.83 9.22 18.59
C LEU A 538 32.58 9.76 17.17
N TRP A 539 33.64 10.17 16.44
CA TRP A 539 33.54 10.64 15.05
C TRP A 539 32.93 9.58 14.14
N ALA A 540 33.41 8.34 14.22
CA ALA A 540 32.84 7.20 13.50
C ALA A 540 31.40 6.90 13.93
N THR A 541 31.10 6.96 15.24
CA THR A 541 29.73 6.74 15.77
C THR A 541 28.71 7.72 15.18
N LEU A 542 29.12 8.97 14.90
CA LEU A 542 28.27 10.06 14.40
C LEU A 542 28.27 10.22 12.87
N GLY A 543 28.97 9.36 12.10
CA GLY A 543 29.12 9.52 10.64
C GLY A 543 30.08 10.63 10.19
N LEU A 544 30.63 11.40 11.12
CA LEU A 544 31.54 12.52 10.86
C LEU A 544 32.96 12.08 10.45
N ALA A 545 33.25 10.78 10.52
CA ALA A 545 34.49 10.16 10.04
C ALA A 545 34.73 10.45 8.55
N ASP A 546 33.78 10.08 7.70
CA ASP A 546 33.89 10.17 6.24
C ASP A 546 33.21 11.42 5.69
N GLN A 547 32.15 11.89 6.38
CA GLN A 547 31.40 13.10 6.02
C GLN A 547 31.27 14.06 7.20
N PRO A 548 32.32 14.83 7.54
CA PRO A 548 32.28 15.88 8.57
C PRO A 548 31.50 17.14 8.10
N GLN A 549 30.51 17.01 7.22
CA GLN A 549 29.73 18.13 6.67
C GLN A 549 28.31 18.15 7.24
N LEU A 550 27.84 19.34 7.60
CA LEU A 550 26.44 19.62 7.91
C LEU A 550 25.94 20.75 6.99
N TRP A 551 24.63 20.79 6.76
CA TRP A 551 23.95 21.91 6.13
C TRP A 551 23.36 22.84 7.18
N LEU A 552 23.70 24.12 7.08
CA LEU A 552 23.11 25.22 7.82
C LEU A 552 21.93 25.78 7.02
N ILE A 553 20.73 25.69 7.57
CA ILE A 553 19.50 26.24 7.01
C ILE A 553 19.08 27.42 7.90
N THR A 554 18.94 28.62 7.33
CA THR A 554 18.38 29.78 8.03
C THR A 554 16.85 29.79 7.90
N PRO A 555 16.12 30.38 8.87
CA PRO A 555 14.68 30.60 8.74
C PRO A 555 14.34 31.49 7.53
N ASP A 556 15.18 32.51 7.30
CA ASP A 556 14.91 33.61 6.37
C ASP A 556 15.26 33.28 4.91
N HIS A 557 16.20 32.36 4.66
CA HIS A 557 16.65 31.92 3.32
C HIS A 557 16.74 30.38 3.24
N PRO A 558 15.61 29.66 3.33
CA PRO A 558 15.61 28.21 3.54
C PRO A 558 15.99 27.36 2.31
N THR A 559 16.12 27.95 1.12
CA THR A 559 16.29 27.24 -0.16
C THR A 559 17.74 27.04 -0.61
N GLN A 560 18.73 27.62 0.09
CA GLN A 560 20.15 27.45 -0.20
C GLN A 560 20.94 27.14 1.08
N PRO A 561 21.12 25.85 1.45
CA PRO A 561 21.87 25.49 2.65
C PRO A 561 23.35 25.87 2.52
N LEU A 562 23.92 26.42 3.59
CA LEU A 562 25.36 26.72 3.68
C LEU A 562 26.12 25.51 4.26
N ASN A 563 27.23 25.12 3.66
CA ASN A 563 28.03 23.99 4.15
C ASN A 563 28.83 24.37 5.41
N LEU A 564 28.67 23.58 6.47
CA LEU A 564 29.47 23.61 7.69
C LEU A 564 30.41 22.41 7.74
N THR A 565 31.69 22.62 8.04
CA THR A 565 32.66 21.55 8.31
C THR A 565 32.86 21.37 9.81
N VAL A 566 32.38 20.26 10.37
CA VAL A 566 32.54 19.91 11.78
C VAL A 566 34.00 19.57 12.07
N SER A 567 34.58 20.23 13.08
CA SER A 567 36.01 20.15 13.39
C SER A 567 36.31 19.77 14.84
N GLY A 568 35.34 19.84 15.75
CA GLY A 568 35.49 19.43 17.15
C GLY A 568 34.16 19.20 17.86
N TYR A 569 34.21 18.76 19.12
CA TYR A 569 33.02 18.49 19.94
C TYR A 569 33.24 18.80 21.41
N ARG A 570 32.13 18.94 22.13
CA ARG A 570 32.07 19.06 23.58
C ARG A 570 30.90 18.23 24.08
N ARG A 571 31.07 17.57 25.22
CA ARG A 571 30.02 16.80 25.89
C ARG A 571 29.77 17.38 27.27
N LEU A 572 28.50 17.53 27.57
CA LEU A 572 27.99 17.90 28.88
C LEU A 572 27.05 16.79 29.37
N VAL A 573 26.55 16.93 30.60
CA VAL A 573 25.49 16.06 31.11
C VAL A 573 24.23 16.35 30.30
N GLY A 574 23.78 15.38 29.49
CA GLY A 574 22.60 15.51 28.63
C GLY A 574 22.82 16.17 27.26
N GLU A 575 23.83 17.03 27.07
CA GLU A 575 24.07 17.71 25.78
C GLU A 575 25.31 17.23 25.03
N LEU A 576 25.16 16.93 23.74
CA LEU A 576 26.25 16.88 22.77
C LEU A 576 26.29 18.22 22.00
N ARG A 577 27.48 18.82 21.90
CA ARG A 577 27.72 20.01 21.06
C ARG A 577 28.85 19.75 20.08
N LEU A 578 28.74 20.32 18.88
CA LEU A 578 29.74 20.24 17.82
C LEU A 578 30.24 21.64 17.46
N LEU A 579 31.55 21.77 17.27
CA LEU A 579 32.18 22.96 16.72
C LEU A 579 32.35 22.79 15.21
N ALA A 580 31.82 23.71 14.42
CA ALA A 580 31.96 23.71 12.97
C ALA A 580 32.42 25.05 12.40
N THR A 581 33.06 25.05 11.23
CA THR A 581 33.34 26.26 10.44
C THR A 581 32.43 26.35 9.22
N GLY A 582 31.96 27.55 8.87
CA GLY A 582 31.16 27.77 7.67
C GLY A 582 31.21 29.22 7.20
N PRO A 583 30.62 29.55 6.04
CA PRO A 583 30.45 30.94 5.60
C PRO A 583 29.75 31.76 6.68
N ALA A 584 30.19 33.00 6.91
CA ALA A 584 29.49 33.89 7.84
C ALA A 584 28.07 34.21 7.34
N LEU A 585 27.11 34.28 8.26
CA LEU A 585 25.76 34.76 7.97
C LEU A 585 25.76 36.28 7.78
N ALA A 586 24.88 36.78 6.93
CA ALA A 586 24.62 38.22 6.83
C ALA A 586 23.99 38.73 8.14
N GLU A 587 24.25 40.00 8.48
CA GLU A 587 23.79 40.61 9.76
C GLU A 587 22.26 40.66 9.89
N THR A 588 21.53 40.55 8.78
CA THR A 588 20.06 40.40 8.73
C THR A 588 19.56 39.06 9.25
N ALA A 589 20.41 38.03 9.34
CA ALA A 589 20.08 36.72 9.92
C ALA A 589 20.17 36.68 11.45
N ASN A 590 20.17 37.85 12.12
CA ASN A 590 19.85 37.97 13.55
C ASN A 590 18.33 37.86 13.79
N SER A 591 17.68 36.88 13.17
CA SER A 591 16.31 36.50 13.49
C SER A 591 16.26 35.90 14.91
N ALA A 592 15.09 35.93 15.55
CA ALA A 592 14.95 35.55 16.97
C ALA A 592 15.23 34.05 17.25
N GLN A 593 15.42 33.25 16.21
CA GLN A 593 15.68 31.81 16.28
C GLN A 593 17.07 31.48 15.74
N PRO A 594 17.77 30.50 16.34
CA PRO A 594 19.01 30.01 15.77
C PRO A 594 18.75 29.35 14.40
N PRO A 595 19.68 29.42 13.45
CA PRO A 595 19.69 28.53 12.29
C PRO A 595 19.71 27.04 12.67
N ILE A 596 19.27 26.19 11.75
CA ILE A 596 19.24 24.73 11.89
C ILE A 596 20.51 24.15 11.28
N ALA A 597 21.18 23.20 11.96
CA ALA A 597 22.25 22.40 11.37
C ALA A 597 21.83 20.92 11.31
N ILE A 598 21.90 20.33 10.11
CA ILE A 598 21.53 18.94 9.84
C ILE A 598 22.61 18.22 9.04
N THR A 599 22.69 16.89 9.15
CA THR A 599 23.29 16.07 8.08
C THR A 599 22.49 16.33 6.78
N PRO A 600 23.14 16.48 5.61
CA PRO A 600 22.45 16.61 4.32
C PRO A 600 21.32 15.60 4.15
N GLY A 601 20.24 15.97 3.45
CA GLY A 601 19.08 15.09 3.23
C GLY A 601 18.30 14.63 4.47
N SER A 602 18.58 15.16 5.65
CA SER A 602 17.83 14.80 6.88
C SER A 602 16.51 15.53 7.05
N LEU A 603 16.16 16.46 6.17
CA LEU A 603 14.95 17.29 6.26
C LEU A 603 14.34 17.47 4.87
N GLN A 604 13.05 17.15 4.74
CA GLN A 604 12.20 17.55 3.63
C GLN A 604 11.31 18.70 4.11
N ARG A 605 11.16 19.75 3.29
CA ARG A 605 10.37 20.93 3.63
C ARG A 605 9.00 20.87 2.96
N ILE A 606 7.94 21.17 3.72
CA ILE A 606 6.56 21.12 3.21
C ILE A 606 6.38 22.09 2.03
N GLU A 607 7.04 23.27 2.07
CA GLU A 607 6.97 24.27 1.01
C GLU A 607 7.72 23.87 -0.28
N THR A 608 8.47 22.76 -0.26
CA THR A 608 9.17 22.22 -1.43
C THR A 608 8.46 21.02 -2.07
N LEU A 609 7.34 20.56 -1.50
CA LEU A 609 6.56 19.45 -2.02
C LEU A 609 5.55 19.90 -3.09
N PRO A 610 5.21 19.02 -4.06
CA PRO A 610 4.09 19.24 -4.99
C PRO A 610 2.76 19.06 -4.26
N GLY A 611 2.20 20.15 -3.73
CA GLY A 611 0.87 20.16 -3.10
C GLY A 611 -0.26 20.31 -4.10
N ALA A 612 -1.46 19.84 -3.72
CA ALA A 612 -2.71 20.07 -4.43
C ALA A 612 -3.74 20.74 -3.52
N PRO A 613 -4.65 21.60 -4.02
CA PRO A 613 -5.72 22.16 -3.20
C PRO A 613 -6.70 21.07 -2.75
N LEU A 614 -7.17 21.14 -1.50
CA LEU A 614 -8.08 20.16 -0.91
C LEU A 614 -9.34 19.92 -1.77
N SER A 615 -9.87 20.96 -2.41
CA SER A 615 -11.00 20.85 -3.34
C SER A 615 -10.77 19.92 -4.53
N GLN A 616 -9.54 19.81 -5.04
CA GLN A 616 -9.18 18.87 -6.10
C GLN A 616 -9.09 17.43 -5.55
N LEU A 617 -8.55 17.27 -4.34
CA LEU A 617 -8.44 15.95 -3.69
C LEU A 617 -9.82 15.37 -3.33
N LEU A 618 -10.70 16.19 -2.74
CA LEU A 618 -12.09 15.81 -2.42
C LEU A 618 -12.94 15.50 -3.67
N ALA A 619 -12.57 16.02 -4.84
CA ALA A 619 -13.22 15.72 -6.11
C ALA A 619 -12.69 14.42 -6.76
N ALA A 620 -11.44 14.06 -6.50
CA ALA A 620 -10.77 12.91 -7.12
C ALA A 620 -10.79 11.62 -6.27
N ASN A 621 -11.04 11.71 -4.96
CA ASN A 621 -10.89 10.58 -4.05
C ASN A 621 -12.04 10.53 -3.01
N GLU A 622 -12.95 9.57 -3.18
CA GLU A 622 -14.18 9.45 -2.40
C GLU A 622 -13.95 9.07 -0.91
N PRO A 623 -13.10 8.07 -0.57
CA PRO A 623 -12.77 7.76 0.82
C PRO A 623 -12.32 8.98 1.63
N TRP A 624 -11.38 9.78 1.09
CA TRP A 624 -10.92 11.00 1.74
C TRP A 624 -12.04 12.03 1.93
N ARG A 625 -12.99 12.11 0.99
CA ARG A 625 -14.13 13.05 1.09
C ARG A 625 -15.08 12.68 2.21
N THR A 626 -15.43 11.40 2.33
CA THR A 626 -16.34 10.91 3.36
C THR A 626 -15.72 10.97 4.77
N VAL A 627 -14.39 10.84 4.87
CA VAL A 627 -13.65 10.81 6.14
C VAL A 627 -13.16 12.19 6.60
N LEU A 628 -12.40 12.93 5.78
CA LEU A 628 -11.77 14.19 6.21
C LEU A 628 -12.77 15.32 6.41
N TYR A 629 -13.83 15.40 5.60
CA TYR A 629 -14.74 16.54 5.65
C TYR A 629 -15.39 16.70 7.03
N GLY A 630 -15.84 15.59 7.64
CA GLY A 630 -16.39 15.61 9.00
C GLY A 630 -15.38 16.03 10.06
N ARG A 631 -14.13 15.55 9.98
CA ARG A 631 -13.06 15.92 10.91
C ARG A 631 -12.61 17.38 10.78
N LEU A 632 -12.57 17.90 9.55
CA LEU A 632 -12.30 19.31 9.32
C LEU A 632 -13.45 20.20 9.84
N VAL A 633 -14.71 19.75 9.75
CA VAL A 633 -15.85 20.48 10.37
C VAL A 633 -15.71 20.51 11.89
N GLU A 634 -15.32 19.39 12.49
CA GLU A 634 -15.10 19.23 13.94
C GLU A 634 -13.95 20.12 14.46
N LEU A 635 -12.88 20.30 13.68
CA LEU A 635 -11.67 21.03 14.09
C LEU A 635 -11.63 22.51 13.69
N LEU A 636 -12.28 22.89 12.58
CA LEU A 636 -12.22 24.25 12.02
C LEU A 636 -13.58 24.97 12.00
N GLY A 637 -14.69 24.22 12.06
CA GLY A 637 -16.05 24.73 11.89
C GLY A 637 -16.54 24.75 10.43
N GLU A 638 -17.86 24.71 10.22
CA GLU A 638 -18.46 24.67 8.88
C GLU A 638 -18.14 25.93 8.04
N SER A 639 -18.06 27.11 8.67
CA SER A 639 -17.70 28.37 8.00
C SER A 639 -16.28 28.34 7.42
N ALA A 640 -15.35 27.66 8.08
CA ALA A 640 -13.94 27.65 7.75
C ALA A 640 -13.56 26.74 6.56
N ILE A 641 -14.45 25.85 6.11
CA ILE A 641 -14.16 24.92 4.99
C ILE A 641 -14.63 25.47 3.63
N ALA A 642 -15.44 26.53 3.62
CA ALA A 642 -15.82 27.23 2.39
C ALA A 642 -14.62 27.55 1.46
N PRO A 643 -13.43 27.98 1.96
CA PRO A 643 -12.20 28.11 1.17
C PRO A 643 -11.40 26.81 0.99
N ALA A 644 -12.04 25.67 0.66
CA ALA A 644 -11.35 24.40 0.38
C ALA A 644 -10.33 24.45 -0.79
N ALA A 645 -10.24 25.57 -1.53
CA ALA A 645 -9.19 25.81 -2.52
C ALA A 645 -7.88 26.40 -1.93
N GLN A 646 -7.91 26.93 -0.70
CA GLN A 646 -6.74 27.54 -0.05
C GLN A 646 -5.91 26.52 0.74
N ILE A 647 -6.57 25.54 1.38
CA ILE A 647 -5.89 24.43 2.08
C ILE A 647 -5.09 23.60 1.08
N GLN A 648 -3.77 23.51 1.28
CA GLN A 648 -2.90 22.63 0.49
C GLN A 648 -2.84 21.23 1.12
N THR A 649 -2.88 20.21 0.28
CA THR A 649 -2.85 18.79 0.66
C THR A 649 -1.65 18.08 0.06
N TYR A 650 -1.06 17.20 0.85
CA TYR A 650 0.11 16.42 0.50
C TYR A 650 -0.12 14.97 0.97
N PRO A 651 -0.52 14.03 0.08
CA PRO A 651 -0.57 12.61 0.40
C PRO A 651 0.86 12.07 0.52
N LEU A 652 1.24 11.63 1.71
CA LEU A 652 2.61 11.22 2.05
C LEU A 652 2.58 9.98 2.93
N ASP A 653 3.37 8.96 2.61
CA ASP A 653 3.72 7.89 3.57
C ASP A 653 4.65 8.50 4.63
N MET A 654 4.10 8.78 5.82
CA MET A 654 4.77 9.41 6.95
C MET A 654 4.86 8.47 8.17
N THR A 655 4.02 7.44 8.28
CA THR A 655 4.09 6.38 9.31
C THR A 655 5.04 5.24 8.92
N GLY A 656 5.29 5.03 7.62
CA GLY A 656 6.16 3.99 7.08
C GLY A 656 5.46 2.66 6.77
N ASP A 657 4.12 2.64 6.74
CA ASP A 657 3.28 1.45 6.49
C ASP A 657 2.94 1.23 5.00
N GLY A 658 3.26 2.20 4.13
CA GLY A 658 2.96 2.19 2.69
C GLY A 658 1.61 2.81 2.31
N GLN A 659 0.79 3.24 3.27
CA GLN A 659 -0.39 4.09 3.04
C GLN A 659 0.03 5.58 3.03
N PRO A 660 -0.75 6.45 2.37
CA PRO A 660 -0.55 7.89 2.50
C PRO A 660 -1.34 8.46 3.69
N GLU A 661 -0.66 9.08 4.64
CA GLU A 661 -1.25 10.11 5.48
C GLU A 661 -1.63 11.33 4.63
N MET A 662 -2.63 12.09 5.09
CA MET A 662 -2.96 13.40 4.55
C MET A 662 -2.36 14.49 5.43
N LEU A 663 -1.26 15.09 4.97
CA LEU A 663 -0.78 16.35 5.54
C LEU A 663 -1.55 17.51 4.89
N LEU A 664 -2.19 18.35 5.70
CA LEU A 664 -2.82 19.59 5.28
C LEU A 664 -2.05 20.80 5.83
N SER A 665 -1.81 21.78 4.97
CA SER A 665 -1.16 23.06 5.29
C SER A 665 -2.16 24.20 5.10
N LEU A 666 -2.31 25.03 6.14
CA LEU A 666 -3.31 26.10 6.24
C LEU A 666 -2.61 27.44 6.56
N ASP A 667 -2.73 28.48 5.72
CA ASP A 667 -2.35 29.84 6.16
C ASP A 667 -3.36 30.32 7.21
N SER A 668 -2.90 30.58 8.42
CA SER A 668 -3.74 31.03 9.53
C SER A 668 -4.54 32.32 9.25
N ARG A 669 -4.13 33.11 8.25
CA ARG A 669 -4.83 34.33 7.83
C ARG A 669 -6.14 34.05 7.10
N ASP A 670 -6.26 32.89 6.47
CA ASP A 670 -7.46 32.50 5.72
C ASP A 670 -8.58 31.96 6.64
N PHE A 671 -8.25 31.61 7.89
CA PHE A 671 -9.20 31.04 8.87
C PHE A 671 -9.20 31.83 10.19
N PRO A 672 -9.50 33.15 10.19
CA PRO A 672 -9.40 34.01 11.37
C PRO A 672 -10.37 33.63 12.52
N GLU A 673 -11.42 32.86 12.24
CA GLU A 673 -12.32 32.31 13.28
C GLU A 673 -11.66 31.15 14.05
N ALA A 674 -10.82 30.34 13.38
CA ALA A 674 -10.05 29.25 14.00
C ALA A 674 -8.74 29.76 14.63
N PHE A 675 -8.17 30.84 14.08
CA PHE A 675 -6.89 31.42 14.53
C PHE A 675 -7.05 32.86 15.03
N PRO A 676 -7.45 33.06 16.30
CA PRO A 676 -7.62 34.41 16.89
C PRO A 676 -6.31 35.20 17.06
N THR A 677 -5.17 34.64 16.64
CA THR A 677 -3.89 35.34 16.52
C THR A 677 -3.16 34.82 15.27
N PRO A 678 -3.28 35.50 14.12
CA PRO A 678 -2.68 35.02 12.86
C PRO A 678 -1.15 34.93 12.94
N THR A 679 -0.61 33.79 12.56
CA THR A 679 0.84 33.55 12.43
C THR A 679 1.34 33.88 11.02
N SER A 680 2.64 34.17 10.92
CA SER A 680 3.32 34.37 9.62
C SER A 680 3.67 33.07 8.90
N GLN A 681 3.58 31.94 9.61
CA GLN A 681 3.78 30.58 9.10
C GLN A 681 2.44 29.83 9.05
N PRO A 682 2.30 28.86 8.13
CA PRO A 682 1.12 28.01 8.05
C PRO A 682 1.04 27.06 9.26
N ARG A 683 -0.17 26.54 9.48
CA ARG A 683 -0.49 25.51 10.47
C ARG A 683 -0.67 24.16 9.78
N THR A 684 -0.38 23.09 10.51
CA THR A 684 -0.32 21.72 9.99
C THR A 684 -1.28 20.80 10.71
N LEU A 685 -2.03 20.02 9.93
CA LEU A 685 -2.81 18.87 10.37
C LEU A 685 -2.30 17.61 9.63
N ILE A 686 -2.25 16.47 10.31
CA ILE A 686 -1.90 15.18 9.68
C ILE A 686 -2.94 14.14 10.09
N PHE A 687 -3.54 13.47 9.10
CA PHE A 687 -4.52 12.40 9.31
C PHE A 687 -4.11 11.08 8.64
N THR A 688 -4.44 9.95 9.24
CA THR A 688 -4.40 8.65 8.55
C THR A 688 -5.53 8.53 7.53
N LEU A 689 -5.45 7.54 6.63
CA LEU A 689 -6.51 7.19 5.67
C LEU A 689 -7.86 6.86 6.34
N SER A 690 -7.85 6.45 7.62
CA SER A 690 -9.06 6.19 8.43
C SER A 690 -9.62 7.44 9.13
N GLY A 691 -8.94 8.59 9.04
CA GLY A 691 -9.37 9.85 9.65
C GLY A 691 -8.99 10.01 11.12
N ASN A 692 -8.01 9.23 11.61
CA ASN A 692 -7.38 9.49 12.90
C ASN A 692 -6.43 10.68 12.76
N LEU A 693 -6.53 11.65 13.66
CA LEU A 693 -5.61 12.79 13.74
C LEU A 693 -4.30 12.32 14.38
N LEU A 694 -3.20 12.34 13.63
CA LEU A 694 -1.85 12.02 14.13
C LEU A 694 -1.13 13.24 14.71
N TYR A 695 -1.43 14.43 14.20
CA TYR A 695 -0.80 15.68 14.64
C TYR A 695 -1.66 16.90 14.32
N ASP A 696 -1.72 17.85 15.26
CA ASP A 696 -2.14 19.23 15.04
C ASP A 696 -1.13 20.22 15.63
N ASP A 697 -1.04 21.41 15.05
CA ASP A 697 -0.47 22.59 15.73
C ASP A 697 -1.43 23.79 15.80
N LEU A 698 -2.72 23.59 15.53
CA LEU A 698 -3.71 24.67 15.36
C LEU A 698 -3.73 25.68 16.52
N THR A 699 -3.66 25.16 17.74
CA THR A 699 -3.72 25.96 18.99
C THR A 699 -2.36 26.10 19.68
N GLN A 700 -1.32 25.48 19.14
CA GLN A 700 -0.04 25.31 19.83
C GLN A 700 0.94 26.46 19.51
N PRO A 701 1.86 26.82 20.43
CA PRO A 701 2.91 27.84 20.21
C PRO A 701 4.10 27.28 19.39
N GLN A 702 3.81 26.38 18.45
CA GLN A 702 4.79 25.70 17.61
C GLN A 702 4.24 25.53 16.18
N THR A 703 5.13 25.33 15.22
CA THR A 703 4.79 25.14 13.80
C THR A 703 5.66 24.07 13.16
N VAL A 704 5.09 23.22 12.30
CA VAL A 704 5.89 22.29 11.49
C VAL A 704 6.57 23.05 10.35
N ILE A 705 7.89 22.93 10.23
CA ILE A 705 8.69 23.53 9.15
C ILE A 705 9.27 22.50 8.16
N GLY A 706 8.92 21.24 8.35
CA GLY A 706 9.40 20.10 7.57
C GLY A 706 9.35 18.81 8.38
N PHE A 707 9.78 17.71 7.77
CA PHE A 707 9.85 16.41 8.41
C PHE A 707 11.11 15.65 7.98
N SER A 708 11.49 14.68 8.80
CA SER A 708 12.64 13.83 8.58
C SER A 708 12.21 12.38 8.45
N GLN A 709 12.28 11.85 7.23
CA GLN A 709 12.04 10.43 6.95
C GLN A 709 13.27 9.80 6.26
N PRO A 710 14.21 9.26 7.05
CA PRO A 710 15.45 8.61 6.57
C PRO A 710 15.26 7.47 5.57
N LEU A 711 14.24 6.64 5.77
CA LEU A 711 13.91 5.47 4.94
C LEU A 711 12.41 5.51 4.65
N PRO A 712 11.93 5.14 3.43
CA PRO A 712 10.50 5.12 3.14
C PRO A 712 9.71 4.26 4.14
N THR A 713 10.19 3.05 4.43
CA THR A 713 9.60 2.14 5.43
C THR A 713 10.01 2.52 6.87
N SER A 714 9.87 3.79 7.25
CA SER A 714 10.09 4.24 8.63
C SER A 714 9.25 5.48 8.96
N PRO A 715 8.74 5.60 10.19
CA PRO A 715 7.98 6.77 10.60
C PRO A 715 8.85 8.03 10.56
N ALA A 716 8.28 9.10 10.04
CA ALA A 716 8.88 10.41 9.98
C ALA A 716 8.89 11.07 11.37
N ALA A 717 9.87 11.94 11.61
CA ALA A 717 9.80 12.90 12.70
C ALA A 717 9.55 14.30 12.16
N LEU A 718 8.51 14.98 12.64
CA LEU A 718 8.24 16.37 12.30
C LEU A 718 9.30 17.26 12.96
N LEU A 719 9.81 18.22 12.20
CA LEU A 719 10.67 19.28 12.74
C LEU A 719 9.80 20.46 13.18
N LEU A 720 9.72 20.65 14.48
CA LEU A 720 8.87 21.65 15.11
C LEU A 720 9.69 22.89 15.48
N GLN A 721 9.23 24.05 15.01
CA GLN A 721 9.72 25.37 15.39
C GLN A 721 8.98 25.87 16.62
N GLN A 722 9.71 26.34 17.64
CA GLN A 722 9.20 26.83 18.93
C GLN A 722 9.93 28.12 19.34
N GLU A 723 9.42 28.88 20.32
CA GLU A 723 10.10 30.08 20.83
C GLU A 723 11.54 29.80 21.32
N ALA A 724 11.77 28.63 21.94
CA ALA A 724 13.07 28.26 22.49
C ALA A 724 14.08 27.70 21.47
N GLY A 725 13.65 27.41 20.23
CA GLY A 725 14.45 26.73 19.21
C GLY A 725 13.66 25.67 18.44
N TYR A 726 14.22 24.47 18.30
CA TYR A 726 13.59 23.37 17.57
C TYR A 726 13.51 22.08 18.38
N SER A 727 12.44 21.32 18.15
CA SER A 727 12.27 19.96 18.66
C SER A 727 11.90 18.99 17.53
N LEU A 728 12.05 17.69 17.78
CA LEU A 728 11.63 16.62 16.87
C LEU A 728 10.47 15.87 17.51
N TYR A 729 9.36 15.76 16.77
CA TYR A 729 8.19 14.99 17.16
C TYR A 729 8.11 13.73 16.29
N PRO A 730 8.46 12.54 16.80
CA PRO A 730 8.29 11.30 16.05
C PRO A 730 6.81 10.97 15.89
N LEU A 731 6.37 10.73 14.65
CA LEU A 731 5.06 10.15 14.40
C LEU A 731 5.03 8.69 14.90
N PRO A 732 3.86 8.17 15.31
CA PRO A 732 3.71 6.75 15.59
C PRO A 732 3.92 5.93 14.31
N SER A 733 4.38 4.69 14.45
CA SER A 733 4.13 3.65 13.45
C SER A 733 2.80 2.99 13.80
N GLU A 734 1.80 3.06 12.94
CA GLU A 734 0.66 2.14 13.02
C GLU A 734 1.15 0.72 12.60
N HIS A 735 0.64 -0.31 13.27
CA HIS A 735 1.10 -1.71 13.25
C HIS A 735 -0.07 -2.65 13.56
#